data_AF-A0A196S9W1-F1
#
_entry.id   AF-A0A196S9W1-F1
#
_cell.length_a   1.000
_cell.length_b   1.000
_cell.length_c   1.000
_cell.angle_alpha   90.00
_cell.angle_beta   90.00
_cell.angle_gamma   90.00
#
_symmetry.space_group_name_H-M   'P 1'
#
loop_
_entity.id
_entity.type
_entity.pdbx_description
1 polymer ?
#
loop_
_entity_poly.entity_id
_entity_poly.type
_entity_poly.pdbx_seq_one_letter_code
_entity_poly.pdbx_strand_id
1 'polypeptide(L)'
;MPARKRKSMQQHDGEYNPKEKVMKLIDPIVAKILRLKPGDSFKPIGGDLYFNINDAMKRDGGSVYVVHQSIVCQVPWDNNEITGTVYMANTRTHILLSQLVVVNGVVKAVQKVKTGKGVIDISADGDRWEGEVDLLTNTICGWGKVYDKDNVLSYCGFRVGAENVVYGTFYHGGIEVPYYEGTHASGFFMGHGKMFDRNNRLVQEGVFIHSRRPELSVHLNAFNCSLLTSELEEVELEDSCTFTSLQCDWSLFKRLRVFSAKNRCFLCSTSLQFTDLPVLETITLGDLVSYAFEDEIQDENAEMEMEEVEAAKVRSLVVSNCPRLCALLIGARAMQFYSSFSVKRCDALLAITVGNDNFPYISSVEFKNLPSLGILTVMHGSFECAGTVVLQNLPSLIAVNVGDNSLAGNVDDVKGNCLSLIGLPQLYAMQLGNNVFGSYSRVTVKDVAGPFLHAPPSAFRNVVWLEEDNACELAQAIRAASRYLSNDEGSNSTLTEVPVSATLTELKIGRGCYNKVTALDLSGCARLESVEIGDFSLINCVLFKCCGLKALRRIVVGEKCFCFTQGLENKGFDGEEGFDGEEGFDGEEGFDGEEGFDGEEDFDGEEGFDGEEGFDGEEGFDGEEGFDREEADDRDGRLDGNGNEEAFHDAEEDEGVDDYHDANDGYDDGYDDGYDDDGYDGYDDGGYDGYDDGYDDGYDDGYDDGYDDDMENGLDADDGKMERIILAYRETVGSLAAQFVVEDCPVLDTLTIAAASFITYQSFRLHNCPAIKDLDFSANCFQFTPSFSITDCAKLNTLMLANCAFNQAENVTLSGLPNLVLLHMHTEALQGAHLSRDANMLVMKDLPNLEEMMGTDLNLMYFRTAEVSRVGSPDRPMQIVLQATAFSTVSLVTGTPCQLYNVIFENSPYLTQNAHSNSAETTLSVTDLRRLVVGNGCYNRVPEIDFSGCAALQKIRVGKFSLCMLSQLELRGLPELESVEIGDESLCCMQDDVMYLNRDLVSFDMEKSVVAHNAMRVVDCPKLRTISTGLHSCWKYSALVIRWCPRLTSVSIGEESFPYVEELEVKDNAALKEIEVGSFSLRTVWHGVLENLPALKEIKLKEHCFYSADNTFLPAELVMKNLPELKRLRGENTNLISLSRLEVSGVKKLNAKGIFLGANAFGIIEKLEGENATDFLTYIREHMNRED
;
A
#
# COMPACT_ATOMS: atom_id res chain seq x y z
N MET A 1 -3.15 -62.99 -66.97
CA MET A 1 -2.76 -64.42 -67.19
C MET A 1 -1.24 -64.46 -67.30
N PRO A 2 -0.55 -65.57 -67.00
CA PRO A 2 -1.00 -66.97 -66.76
C PRO A 2 -1.38 -67.25 -65.29
N ALA A 3 -1.75 -68.47 -64.86
CA ALA A 3 -2.66 -69.45 -65.50
C ALA A 3 -3.16 -70.50 -64.46
N ARG A 4 -4.38 -71.00 -64.62
CA ARG A 4 -5.02 -72.02 -63.76
C ARG A 4 -4.47 -73.45 -64.00
N LYS A 5 -4.34 -74.26 -62.93
CA LYS A 5 -4.57 -75.73 -62.87
C LYS A 5 -4.47 -76.19 -61.39
N ARG A 6 -5.58 -76.36 -60.65
CA ARG A 6 -6.40 -77.60 -60.50
C ARG A 6 -5.68 -78.83 -59.91
N LYS A 7 -5.82 -79.04 -58.59
CA LYS A 7 -6.29 -80.32 -57.99
C LYS A 7 -6.84 -80.11 -56.56
N SER A 8 -7.32 -81.18 -55.96
CA SER A 8 -8.24 -81.25 -54.80
C SER A 8 -7.59 -81.17 -53.41
N MET A 9 -8.17 -80.36 -52.52
CA MET A 9 -8.81 -80.78 -51.24
C MET A 9 -8.23 -82.02 -50.51
N GLN A 10 -7.66 -81.83 -49.31
CA GLN A 10 -8.17 -82.39 -48.03
C GLN A 10 -7.40 -81.92 -46.78
N GLN A 11 -7.96 -82.24 -45.60
CA GLN A 11 -7.57 -81.90 -44.22
C GLN A 11 -6.13 -82.35 -43.87
N HIS A 12 -5.40 -81.70 -42.95
CA HIS A 12 -5.68 -81.73 -41.50
C HIS A 12 -5.09 -80.56 -40.69
N ASP A 13 -5.39 -80.58 -39.40
CA ASP A 13 -5.26 -79.49 -38.43
C ASP A 13 -3.81 -79.15 -38.07
N GLY A 14 -3.53 -77.85 -37.95
CA GLY A 14 -2.29 -77.28 -37.44
C GLY A 14 -2.60 -76.15 -36.48
N GLU A 15 -1.86 -76.06 -35.36
CA GLU A 15 -2.31 -75.36 -34.16
C GLU A 15 -2.56 -73.86 -34.33
N TYR A 16 -3.73 -73.41 -33.87
CA TYR A 16 -4.10 -72.01 -33.73
C TYR A 16 -3.32 -71.38 -32.57
N ASN A 17 -2.18 -70.72 -32.85
CA ASN A 17 -1.39 -70.02 -31.84
C ASN A 17 -1.90 -68.56 -31.66
N PRO A 18 -2.53 -68.19 -30.52
CA PRO A 18 -3.09 -66.86 -30.36
C PRO A 18 -2.04 -65.75 -30.17
N LYS A 19 -0.83 -66.09 -29.70
CA LYS A 19 0.14 -65.11 -29.16
C LYS A 19 0.68 -64.16 -30.23
N GLU A 20 0.88 -64.63 -31.47
CA GLU A 20 1.43 -63.79 -32.55
C GLU A 20 0.45 -62.76 -33.12
N LYS A 21 -0.87 -62.98 -32.98
CA LYS A 21 -1.88 -62.00 -33.43
C LYS A 21 -2.06 -60.88 -32.41
N VAL A 22 -2.02 -61.18 -31.11
CA VAL A 22 -2.14 -60.19 -30.05
C VAL A 22 -0.97 -59.19 -30.09
N MET A 23 0.27 -59.66 -30.26
CA MET A 23 1.45 -58.79 -30.34
C MET A 23 1.49 -57.80 -31.53
N LYS A 24 0.55 -57.86 -32.47
CA LYS A 24 0.45 -56.93 -33.62
C LYS A 24 -0.60 -55.82 -33.43
N LEU A 25 -1.28 -55.79 -32.29
CA LEU A 25 -2.29 -54.78 -31.91
C LEU A 25 -1.95 -54.10 -30.58
N ILE A 26 -0.71 -54.27 -30.09
CA ILE A 26 -0.18 -53.58 -28.92
C ILE A 26 0.45 -52.26 -29.39
N ASP A 27 0.18 -51.19 -28.66
CA ASP A 27 0.79 -49.87 -28.87
C ASP A 27 2.34 -49.94 -28.94
N PRO A 28 3.02 -49.20 -29.82
CA PRO A 28 4.49 -49.25 -29.95
C PRO A 28 5.27 -48.96 -28.67
N ILE A 29 4.78 -48.08 -27.79
CA ILE A 29 5.39 -47.71 -26.51
C ILE A 29 5.23 -48.88 -25.53
N VAL A 30 4.02 -49.43 -25.39
CA VAL A 30 3.75 -50.64 -24.58
C VAL A 30 4.61 -51.82 -25.07
N ALA A 31 4.70 -52.02 -26.39
CA ALA A 31 5.51 -53.08 -26.99
C ALA A 31 7.02 -52.87 -26.83
N LYS A 32 7.48 -51.63 -26.63
CA LYS A 32 8.86 -51.29 -26.26
C LYS A 32 9.13 -51.62 -24.79
N ILE A 33 8.27 -51.16 -23.87
CA ILE A 33 8.42 -51.39 -22.42
C ILE A 33 8.43 -52.89 -22.10
N LEU A 34 7.52 -53.69 -22.67
CA LEU A 34 7.45 -55.15 -22.48
C LEU A 34 8.64 -55.94 -23.08
N ARG A 35 9.57 -55.27 -23.75
CA ARG A 35 10.80 -55.85 -24.34
C ARG A 35 12.09 -55.43 -23.64
N LEU A 36 12.01 -54.54 -22.64
CA LEU A 36 13.16 -54.09 -21.85
C LEU A 36 13.88 -55.26 -21.16
N LYS A 37 15.18 -55.07 -20.93
CA LYS A 37 16.12 -56.00 -20.30
C LYS A 37 16.99 -55.26 -19.28
N PRO A 38 17.69 -55.99 -18.39
CA PRO A 38 18.78 -55.42 -17.61
C PRO A 38 19.78 -54.68 -18.50
N GLY A 39 20.05 -53.41 -18.19
CA GLY A 39 20.90 -52.50 -18.95
C GLY A 39 20.16 -51.55 -19.91
N ASP A 40 18.88 -51.78 -20.23
CA ASP A 40 18.09 -50.82 -21.00
C ASP A 40 17.62 -49.66 -20.09
N SER A 41 17.40 -48.48 -20.68
CA SER A 41 16.82 -47.33 -19.95
C SER A 41 15.29 -47.34 -19.97
N PHE A 42 14.69 -47.02 -18.83
CA PHE A 42 13.26 -46.78 -18.69
C PHE A 42 13.01 -45.28 -18.52
N LYS A 43 12.17 -44.71 -19.39
CA LYS A 43 11.63 -43.35 -19.28
C LYS A 43 10.18 -43.36 -19.78
N PRO A 44 9.23 -42.68 -19.12
CA PRO A 44 7.92 -42.35 -19.71
C PRO A 44 8.12 -41.53 -21.00
N ILE A 45 7.44 -41.91 -22.08
CA ILE A 45 7.55 -41.27 -23.41
C ILE A 45 6.19 -41.39 -24.11
N GLY A 46 5.45 -40.28 -24.19
CA GLY A 46 4.03 -40.27 -24.59
C GLY A 46 3.13 -40.92 -23.52
N GLY A 47 1.81 -40.73 -23.63
CA GLY A 47 0.85 -41.10 -22.58
C GLY A 47 0.81 -40.09 -21.43
N ASP A 48 -0.17 -40.25 -20.54
CA ASP A 48 -0.42 -39.31 -19.42
C ASP A 48 0.38 -39.74 -18.19
N LEU A 49 1.00 -38.79 -17.48
CA LEU A 49 1.84 -39.04 -16.31
C LEU A 49 1.42 -38.14 -15.15
N TYR A 50 0.79 -38.75 -14.14
CA TYR A 50 0.30 -38.09 -12.93
C TYR A 50 1.36 -38.17 -11.83
N PHE A 51 1.86 -37.02 -11.37
CA PHE A 51 2.93 -36.90 -10.37
C PHE A 51 2.75 -35.69 -9.46
N ASN A 52 3.40 -35.73 -8.29
CA ASN A 52 3.64 -34.55 -7.45
C ASN A 52 5.04 -33.98 -7.69
N ILE A 53 5.22 -32.72 -7.32
CA ILE A 53 6.52 -32.05 -7.22
C ILE A 53 6.88 -31.86 -5.74
N ASN A 54 8.17 -31.82 -5.41
CA ASN A 54 8.70 -31.41 -4.11
C ASN A 54 9.23 -29.97 -4.17
N ASP A 55 9.53 -29.39 -3.01
CA ASP A 55 9.90 -27.96 -2.85
C ASP A 55 11.24 -27.59 -3.52
N ALA A 56 11.96 -28.60 -4.05
CA ALA A 56 13.15 -28.48 -4.88
C ALA A 56 12.86 -28.61 -6.40
N MET A 57 11.61 -28.41 -6.82
CA MET A 57 11.13 -28.49 -8.21
C MET A 57 11.38 -29.84 -8.91
N LYS A 58 11.36 -30.95 -8.15
CA LYS A 58 11.59 -32.31 -8.69
C LYS A 58 10.39 -33.22 -8.49
N ARG A 59 10.18 -34.14 -9.43
CA ARG A 59 9.26 -35.28 -9.22
C ARG A 59 9.81 -36.19 -8.14
N ASP A 60 8.96 -36.52 -7.18
CA ASP A 60 9.32 -37.37 -6.06
C ASP A 60 8.18 -38.34 -5.68
N GLY A 61 8.53 -39.42 -5.00
CA GLY A 61 7.56 -40.40 -4.51
C GLY A 61 6.83 -41.20 -5.60
N GLY A 62 5.55 -41.51 -5.35
CA GLY A 62 4.75 -42.40 -6.21
C GLY A 62 4.00 -41.67 -7.33
N SER A 63 4.19 -42.09 -8.59
CA SER A 63 3.47 -41.55 -9.74
C SER A 63 2.73 -42.63 -10.54
N VAL A 64 1.75 -42.21 -11.34
CA VAL A 64 0.96 -43.09 -12.23
C VAL A 64 1.14 -42.69 -13.69
N TYR A 65 1.64 -43.64 -14.48
CA TYR A 65 1.92 -43.48 -15.91
C TYR A 65 0.93 -44.31 -16.76
N VAL A 66 0.00 -43.64 -17.45
CA VAL A 66 -0.98 -44.25 -18.34
C VAL A 66 -0.40 -44.37 -19.75
N VAL A 67 0.20 -45.52 -20.03
CA VAL A 67 0.84 -45.81 -21.34
C VAL A 67 -0.20 -46.01 -22.45
N HIS A 68 -1.40 -46.48 -22.10
CA HIS A 68 -2.53 -46.72 -22.99
C HIS A 68 -3.82 -46.84 -22.15
N GLN A 69 -5.01 -46.70 -22.75
CA GLN A 69 -6.36 -46.74 -22.13
C GLN A 69 -6.70 -47.92 -21.17
N SER A 70 -5.80 -48.90 -21.02
CA SER A 70 -5.96 -50.01 -20.09
C SER A 70 -4.62 -50.60 -19.62
N ILE A 71 -3.52 -49.84 -19.75
CA ILE A 71 -2.17 -50.30 -19.41
C ILE A 71 -1.50 -49.15 -18.67
N VAL A 72 -1.26 -49.39 -17.39
CA VAL A 72 -0.84 -48.39 -16.42
C VAL A 72 0.42 -48.91 -15.72
N CYS A 73 1.39 -48.02 -15.53
CA CYS A 73 2.58 -48.26 -14.73
C CYS A 73 2.53 -47.39 -13.47
N GLN A 74 2.71 -47.97 -12.29
CA GLN A 74 3.15 -47.21 -11.12
C GLN A 74 4.66 -47.01 -11.25
N VAL A 75 5.12 -45.75 -11.18
CA VAL A 75 6.53 -45.39 -11.35
C VAL A 75 7.00 -44.63 -10.10
N PRO A 76 7.98 -45.14 -9.35
CA PRO A 76 8.59 -44.40 -8.25
C PRO A 76 9.63 -43.41 -8.77
N TRP A 77 9.69 -42.25 -8.12
CA TRP A 77 10.72 -41.23 -8.32
C TRP A 77 11.48 -40.98 -7.01
N ASP A 78 12.73 -40.61 -7.18
CA ASP A 78 13.62 -40.02 -6.18
C ASP A 78 14.27 -38.83 -6.89
N ASN A 79 13.90 -37.61 -6.52
CA ASN A 79 14.53 -36.38 -7.00
C ASN A 79 14.71 -36.30 -8.53
N ASN A 80 13.60 -36.47 -9.29
CA ASN A 80 13.55 -36.52 -10.76
C ASN A 80 14.20 -37.76 -11.42
N GLU A 81 14.81 -38.69 -10.67
CA GLU A 81 15.28 -39.98 -11.18
C GLU A 81 14.32 -41.12 -10.86
N ILE A 82 14.27 -42.13 -11.74
CA ILE A 82 13.41 -43.31 -11.54
C ILE A 82 14.22 -44.40 -10.81
N THR A 83 13.96 -44.56 -9.52
CA THR A 83 14.62 -45.53 -8.64
C THR A 83 13.56 -46.28 -7.82
N GLY A 84 13.61 -47.62 -7.83
CA GLY A 84 12.64 -48.51 -7.18
C GLY A 84 12.00 -49.52 -8.15
N THR A 85 10.85 -50.07 -7.77
CA THR A 85 10.10 -51.04 -8.60
C THR A 85 9.00 -50.36 -9.40
N VAL A 86 9.10 -50.41 -10.73
CA VAL A 86 8.01 -50.03 -11.65
C VAL A 86 7.07 -51.23 -11.82
N TYR A 87 5.82 -51.09 -11.38
CA TYR A 87 4.77 -52.10 -11.53
C TYR A 87 3.92 -51.80 -12.77
N MET A 88 3.93 -52.69 -13.78
CA MET A 88 3.16 -52.52 -15.02
C MET A 88 1.99 -53.50 -15.08
N ALA A 89 0.76 -53.00 -15.14
CA ALA A 89 -0.45 -53.82 -15.14
C ALA A 89 -1.44 -53.46 -16.27
N ASN A 90 -2.29 -54.42 -16.65
CA ASN A 90 -3.44 -54.19 -17.51
C ASN A 90 -4.72 -54.11 -16.65
N THR A 91 -5.23 -52.90 -16.46
CA THR A 91 -6.37 -52.61 -15.60
C THR A 91 -7.69 -53.14 -16.15
N ARG A 92 -7.82 -53.42 -17.46
CA ARG A 92 -9.03 -54.01 -18.05
C ARG A 92 -9.07 -55.54 -17.97
N THR A 93 -7.92 -56.20 -17.91
CA THR A 93 -7.84 -57.68 -17.83
C THR A 93 -7.48 -58.19 -16.45
N HIS A 94 -7.19 -57.30 -15.49
CA HIS A 94 -6.70 -57.64 -14.14
C HIS A 94 -5.42 -58.49 -14.15
N ILE A 95 -4.48 -58.19 -15.06
CA ILE A 95 -3.20 -58.93 -15.19
C ILE A 95 -2.02 -58.00 -14.88
N LEU A 96 -1.17 -58.39 -13.92
CA LEU A 96 0.13 -57.77 -13.70
C LEU A 96 1.10 -58.26 -14.80
N LEU A 97 1.56 -57.36 -15.66
CA LEU A 97 2.30 -57.70 -16.90
C LEU A 97 3.80 -57.88 -16.67
N SER A 98 4.40 -57.06 -15.81
CA SER A 98 5.83 -57.08 -15.47
C SER A 98 6.09 -56.27 -14.21
N GLN A 99 7.16 -56.63 -13.49
CA GLN A 99 7.80 -55.72 -12.53
C GLN A 99 9.21 -55.41 -13.05
N LEU A 100 9.62 -54.14 -13.02
CA LEU A 100 10.96 -53.70 -13.44
C LEU A 100 11.65 -53.06 -12.23
N VAL A 101 12.78 -53.60 -11.80
CA VAL A 101 13.64 -52.91 -10.81
C VAL A 101 14.50 -51.93 -11.59
N VAL A 102 14.32 -50.64 -11.32
CA VAL A 102 15.00 -49.53 -11.99
C VAL A 102 15.81 -48.77 -10.93
N VAL A 103 17.01 -48.30 -11.29
CA VAL A 103 17.83 -47.45 -10.41
C VAL A 103 18.53 -46.43 -11.31
N ASN A 104 18.38 -45.13 -11.00
CA ASN A 104 18.83 -44.00 -11.82
C ASN A 104 18.31 -44.10 -13.29
N GLY A 105 17.03 -44.48 -13.47
CA GLY A 105 16.41 -44.67 -14.80
C GLY A 105 16.91 -45.87 -15.62
N VAL A 106 17.82 -46.69 -15.09
CA VAL A 106 18.35 -47.90 -15.77
C VAL A 106 17.73 -49.16 -15.17
N VAL A 107 17.13 -49.99 -16.02
CA VAL A 107 16.57 -51.29 -15.62
C VAL A 107 17.70 -52.21 -15.14
N LYS A 108 17.64 -52.64 -13.88
CA LYS A 108 18.59 -53.61 -13.28
C LYS A 108 18.03 -55.04 -13.32
N ALA A 109 16.73 -55.22 -13.14
CA ALA A 109 16.06 -56.53 -13.23
C ALA A 109 14.67 -56.44 -13.87
N VAL A 110 14.25 -57.52 -14.53
CA VAL A 110 12.94 -57.66 -15.18
C VAL A 110 12.28 -58.94 -14.66
N GLN A 111 11.33 -58.80 -13.73
CA GLN A 111 10.65 -59.94 -13.14
C GLN A 111 9.37 -60.26 -13.92
N LYS A 112 9.33 -61.44 -14.53
CA LYS A 112 8.17 -61.95 -15.27
C LYS A 112 7.33 -62.81 -14.36
N VAL A 113 6.40 -62.14 -13.68
CA VAL A 113 5.41 -62.69 -12.75
C VAL A 113 4.74 -63.94 -13.31
N LYS A 114 4.62 -64.98 -12.48
CA LYS A 114 3.87 -66.22 -12.78
C LYS A 114 2.96 -66.56 -11.62
N THR A 115 1.71 -66.13 -11.75
CA THR A 115 0.72 -66.26 -10.69
C THR A 115 -0.14 -67.52 -10.81
N GLY A 116 -0.61 -67.96 -9.65
CA GLY A 116 -1.74 -68.88 -9.51
C GLY A 116 -2.69 -68.36 -8.44
N LYS A 117 -3.85 -69.00 -8.27
CA LYS A 117 -4.78 -68.62 -7.20
C LYS A 117 -4.35 -69.23 -5.87
N GLY A 118 -4.34 -68.43 -4.82
CA GLY A 118 -4.07 -68.84 -3.45
C GLY A 118 -4.88 -68.03 -2.43
N VAL A 119 -4.80 -68.47 -1.18
CA VAL A 119 -5.28 -67.74 -0.01
C VAL A 119 -4.09 -67.60 0.93
N ILE A 120 -3.87 -66.40 1.49
CA ILE A 120 -2.76 -66.08 2.40
C ILE A 120 -3.32 -65.25 3.54
N ASP A 121 -3.16 -65.72 4.78
CA ASP A 121 -3.45 -64.92 5.97
C ASP A 121 -2.37 -63.82 6.10
N ILE A 122 -2.79 -62.57 6.24
CA ILE A 122 -1.93 -61.37 6.18
C ILE A 122 -1.47 -60.94 7.59
N SER A 123 -2.37 -61.02 8.58
CA SER A 123 -2.12 -60.68 9.97
C SER A 123 -2.39 -61.87 10.90
N ALA A 124 -1.90 -61.79 12.14
CA ALA A 124 -2.23 -62.77 13.17
C ALA A 124 -3.68 -62.63 13.68
N ASP A 125 -4.28 -61.46 13.45
CA ASP A 125 -5.59 -61.05 13.97
C ASP A 125 -6.78 -61.51 13.10
N GLY A 126 -6.51 -61.92 11.85
CA GLY A 126 -7.47 -62.66 11.00
C GLY A 126 -7.63 -62.15 9.56
N ASP A 127 -6.95 -61.07 9.16
CA ASP A 127 -7.06 -60.52 7.82
C ASP A 127 -6.49 -61.49 6.77
N ARG A 128 -7.14 -61.65 5.61
CA ARG A 128 -6.66 -62.55 4.54
C ARG A 128 -6.71 -61.96 3.14
N TRP A 129 -5.79 -62.43 2.30
CA TRP A 129 -5.79 -62.27 0.86
C TRP A 129 -6.44 -63.47 0.17
N GLU A 130 -7.36 -63.23 -0.76
CA GLU A 130 -7.88 -64.23 -1.70
C GLU A 130 -7.63 -63.74 -3.13
N GLY A 131 -6.69 -64.35 -3.84
CA GLY A 131 -6.27 -63.80 -5.13
C GLY A 131 -5.10 -64.50 -5.80
N GLU A 132 -4.41 -63.74 -6.65
CA GLU A 132 -3.16 -64.17 -7.26
C GLU A 132 -1.99 -64.13 -6.27
N VAL A 133 -1.16 -65.18 -6.34
CA VAL A 133 0.05 -65.37 -5.54
C VAL A 133 1.16 -65.88 -6.47
N ASP A 134 2.41 -65.52 -6.20
CA ASP A 134 3.54 -66.01 -6.98
C ASP A 134 3.82 -67.50 -6.68
N LEU A 135 3.91 -68.31 -7.74
CA LEU A 135 4.04 -69.77 -7.65
C LEU A 135 5.41 -70.28 -7.16
N LEU A 136 6.41 -69.41 -6.97
CA LEU A 136 7.75 -69.75 -6.50
C LEU A 136 7.97 -69.34 -5.03
N THR A 137 7.47 -68.17 -4.63
CA THR A 137 7.63 -67.63 -3.27
C THR A 137 6.41 -67.84 -2.37
N ASN A 138 5.24 -68.15 -2.93
CA ASN A 138 3.94 -68.19 -2.24
C ASN A 138 3.63 -66.86 -1.51
N THR A 139 4.03 -65.74 -2.09
CA THR A 139 3.70 -64.38 -1.61
C THR A 139 2.61 -63.76 -2.47
N ILE A 140 1.86 -62.81 -1.90
CA ILE A 140 0.86 -62.00 -2.61
C ILE A 140 1.52 -61.33 -3.83
N CYS A 141 0.93 -61.52 -5.02
CA CYS A 141 1.40 -60.91 -6.26
C CYS A 141 0.29 -60.98 -7.31
N GLY A 142 -0.21 -59.84 -7.81
CA GLY A 142 -1.24 -59.80 -8.84
C GLY A 142 -2.61 -59.37 -8.30
N TRP A 143 -3.69 -59.75 -8.98
CA TRP A 143 -5.06 -59.32 -8.64
C TRP A 143 -5.71 -60.19 -7.55
N GLY A 144 -6.44 -59.56 -6.62
CA GLY A 144 -7.17 -60.27 -5.59
C GLY A 144 -8.01 -59.37 -4.69
N LYS A 145 -8.41 -59.93 -3.55
CA LYS A 145 -9.19 -59.27 -2.49
C LYS A 145 -8.48 -59.38 -1.15
N VAL A 146 -8.58 -58.34 -0.33
CA VAL A 146 -8.30 -58.38 1.11
C VAL A 146 -9.64 -58.38 1.86
N TYR A 147 -9.80 -59.32 2.79
CA TYR A 147 -10.84 -59.27 3.80
C TYR A 147 -10.20 -59.03 5.16
N ASP A 148 -10.86 -58.26 6.02
CA ASP A 148 -10.43 -58.04 7.39
C ASP A 148 -10.74 -59.25 8.32
N LYS A 149 -10.28 -59.17 9.57
CA LYS A 149 -10.57 -60.11 10.66
C LYS A 149 -12.06 -60.44 10.86
N ASP A 150 -12.95 -59.49 10.56
CA ASP A 150 -14.41 -59.64 10.69
C ASP A 150 -15.03 -60.19 9.39
N ASN A 151 -14.19 -60.56 8.42
CA ASN A 151 -14.51 -61.08 7.09
C ASN A 151 -15.28 -60.08 6.21
N VAL A 152 -15.06 -58.78 6.39
CA VAL A 152 -15.57 -57.74 5.48
C VAL A 152 -14.51 -57.43 4.42
N LEU A 153 -14.95 -57.24 3.17
CA LEU A 153 -14.08 -56.85 2.06
C LEU A 153 -13.53 -55.43 2.26
N SER A 154 -12.22 -55.29 2.43
CA SER A 154 -11.56 -53.99 2.64
C SER A 154 -10.82 -53.46 1.39
N TYR A 155 -10.33 -54.35 0.52
CA TYR A 155 -9.69 -53.99 -0.75
C TYR A 155 -9.92 -55.05 -1.86
N CYS A 156 -10.01 -54.61 -3.11
CA CYS A 156 -10.10 -55.47 -4.30
C CYS A 156 -9.28 -54.85 -5.44
N GLY A 157 -8.11 -55.39 -5.78
CA GLY A 157 -7.20 -54.75 -6.73
C GLY A 157 -5.89 -55.51 -6.93
N PHE A 158 -4.87 -54.84 -7.47
CA PHE A 158 -3.52 -55.40 -7.54
C PHE A 158 -2.75 -55.18 -6.24
N ARG A 159 -2.10 -56.25 -5.75
CA ARG A 159 -1.24 -56.22 -4.56
C ARG A 159 0.06 -57.00 -4.81
N VAL A 160 1.17 -56.53 -4.26
CA VAL A 160 2.47 -57.22 -4.29
C VAL A 160 3.08 -57.16 -2.89
N GLY A 161 3.27 -58.31 -2.25
CA GLY A 161 3.66 -58.38 -0.84
C GLY A 161 2.65 -57.65 0.05
N ALA A 162 3.11 -56.59 0.73
CA ALA A 162 2.28 -55.73 1.57
C ALA A 162 1.73 -54.48 0.84
N GLU A 163 2.18 -54.20 -0.38
CA GLU A 163 1.83 -52.98 -1.13
C GLU A 163 0.60 -53.21 -2.02
N ASN A 164 -0.41 -52.34 -1.91
CA ASN A 164 -1.40 -52.16 -2.95
C ASN A 164 -0.79 -51.33 -4.08
N VAL A 165 -0.87 -51.79 -5.33
CA VAL A 165 -0.16 -51.17 -6.47
C VAL A 165 -1.07 -50.86 -7.64
N VAL A 166 -0.72 -49.83 -8.43
CA VAL A 166 -1.32 -49.44 -9.73
C VAL A 166 -2.82 -49.09 -9.76
N TYR A 167 -3.73 -50.01 -9.38
CA TYR A 167 -5.18 -49.86 -9.51
C TYR A 167 -5.95 -50.81 -8.58
N GLY A 168 -7.06 -50.32 -8.00
CA GLY A 168 -7.96 -51.13 -7.20
C GLY A 168 -9.17 -50.34 -6.64
N THR A 169 -10.04 -51.09 -5.97
CA THR A 169 -11.19 -50.62 -5.20
C THR A 169 -10.89 -50.76 -3.71
N PHE A 170 -11.04 -49.68 -2.95
CA PHE A 170 -10.95 -49.64 -1.50
C PHE A 170 -12.35 -49.47 -0.90
N TYR A 171 -12.61 -50.03 0.27
CA TYR A 171 -13.95 -50.09 0.87
C TYR A 171 -14.02 -49.38 2.23
N HIS A 172 -15.19 -48.87 2.60
CA HIS A 172 -15.43 -48.24 3.90
C HIS A 172 -15.31 -49.29 5.02
N GLY A 173 -14.61 -48.96 6.10
CA GLY A 173 -14.38 -49.91 7.21
C GLY A 173 -15.69 -50.50 7.77
N GLY A 174 -15.76 -51.83 7.82
CA GLY A 174 -16.92 -52.57 8.34
C GLY A 174 -18.12 -52.72 7.40
N ILE A 175 -18.09 -52.20 6.16
CA ILE A 175 -19.16 -52.40 5.17
C ILE A 175 -18.60 -52.67 3.75
N GLU A 176 -19.25 -53.55 2.98
CA GLU A 176 -18.85 -53.83 1.57
C GLU A 176 -19.28 -52.72 0.58
N VAL A 177 -19.16 -51.45 0.98
CA VAL A 177 -19.40 -50.27 0.13
C VAL A 177 -18.05 -49.67 -0.28
N PRO A 178 -17.77 -49.46 -1.57
CA PRO A 178 -16.53 -48.83 -2.01
C PRO A 178 -16.43 -47.40 -1.46
N TYR A 179 -15.22 -46.92 -1.18
CA TYR A 179 -14.95 -45.50 -0.93
C TYR A 179 -14.12 -44.87 -2.05
N TYR A 180 -13.26 -45.66 -2.71
CA TYR A 180 -12.52 -45.27 -3.93
C TYR A 180 -12.40 -46.45 -4.91
N GLU A 181 -12.53 -46.18 -6.21
CA GLU A 181 -12.17 -47.08 -7.30
C GLU A 181 -11.32 -46.30 -8.32
N GLY A 182 -10.06 -46.69 -8.54
CA GLY A 182 -9.18 -45.95 -9.46
C GLY A 182 -7.71 -46.35 -9.40
N THR A 183 -6.87 -45.56 -10.06
CA THR A 183 -5.41 -45.73 -10.03
C THR A 183 -4.78 -45.12 -8.79
N HIS A 184 -3.72 -45.74 -8.28
CA HIS A 184 -3.04 -45.31 -7.06
C HIS A 184 -1.55 -45.67 -7.10
N ALA A 185 -0.75 -44.91 -6.34
CA ALA A 185 0.69 -45.11 -6.19
C ALA A 185 1.13 -44.80 -4.76
N SER A 186 1.98 -45.67 -4.21
CA SER A 186 2.63 -45.47 -2.89
C SER A 186 1.67 -45.10 -1.74
N GLY A 187 0.46 -45.68 -1.74
CA GLY A 187 -0.58 -45.44 -0.72
C GLY A 187 -1.61 -44.36 -1.06
N PHE A 188 -1.31 -43.46 -2.01
CA PHE A 188 -2.17 -42.32 -2.37
C PHE A 188 -2.90 -42.54 -3.69
N PHE A 189 -4.08 -41.92 -3.85
CA PHE A 189 -4.78 -41.91 -5.14
C PHE A 189 -4.09 -40.98 -6.12
N MET A 190 -3.92 -41.45 -7.36
CA MET A 190 -3.04 -40.85 -8.35
C MET A 190 -3.51 -41.24 -9.75
N GLY A 191 -3.89 -40.27 -10.58
CA GLY A 191 -4.57 -40.51 -11.86
C GLY A 191 -6.08 -40.71 -11.71
N HIS A 192 -6.71 -41.41 -12.66
CA HIS A 192 -8.18 -41.48 -12.74
C HIS A 192 -8.83 -42.37 -11.68
N GLY A 193 -9.93 -41.88 -11.09
CA GLY A 193 -10.77 -42.66 -10.18
C GLY A 193 -12.16 -42.09 -9.92
N LYS A 194 -12.86 -42.75 -8.99
CA LYS A 194 -14.22 -42.46 -8.50
C LYS A 194 -14.25 -42.60 -6.98
N MET A 195 -14.85 -41.66 -6.26
CA MET A 195 -15.11 -41.77 -4.81
C MET A 195 -16.60 -41.88 -4.52
N PHE A 196 -16.94 -42.63 -3.48
CA PHE A 196 -18.32 -42.95 -3.10
C PHE A 196 -18.58 -42.77 -1.60
N ASP A 197 -19.79 -42.31 -1.26
CA ASP A 197 -20.23 -42.20 0.14
C ASP A 197 -20.58 -43.58 0.74
N ARG A 198 -20.87 -43.61 2.05
CA ARG A 198 -21.31 -44.83 2.74
C ARG A 198 -22.68 -45.36 2.26
N ASN A 199 -23.40 -44.61 1.43
CA ASN A 199 -24.67 -45.00 0.79
C ASN A 199 -24.46 -45.53 -0.65
N ASN A 200 -23.20 -45.73 -1.08
CA ASN A 200 -22.82 -46.14 -2.44
C ASN A 200 -23.24 -45.14 -3.54
N ARG A 201 -23.33 -43.84 -3.21
CA ARG A 201 -23.53 -42.74 -4.16
C ARG A 201 -22.17 -42.24 -4.63
N LEU A 202 -22.04 -42.00 -5.94
CA LEU A 202 -20.85 -41.35 -6.50
C LEU A 202 -20.78 -39.90 -6.01
N VAL A 203 -19.75 -39.58 -5.22
CA VAL A 203 -19.48 -38.22 -4.73
C VAL A 203 -18.58 -37.47 -5.72
N GLN A 204 -17.60 -38.17 -6.29
CA GLN A 204 -16.54 -37.54 -7.07
C GLN A 204 -16.04 -38.47 -8.16
N GLU A 205 -15.76 -37.92 -9.34
CA GLU A 205 -15.08 -38.60 -10.44
C GLU A 205 -14.09 -37.62 -11.09
N GLY A 206 -12.97 -38.11 -11.61
CA GLY A 206 -11.96 -37.30 -12.26
C GLY A 206 -10.54 -37.84 -12.13
N VAL A 207 -9.56 -36.96 -12.25
CA VAL A 207 -8.17 -37.20 -11.85
C VAL A 207 -8.02 -36.88 -10.36
N PHE A 208 -7.19 -37.65 -9.67
CA PHE A 208 -6.75 -37.42 -8.31
C PHE A 208 -5.23 -37.35 -8.27
N ILE A 209 -4.68 -36.50 -7.40
CA ILE A 209 -3.25 -36.42 -7.07
C ILE A 209 -3.16 -36.28 -5.55
N HIS A 210 -2.26 -37.06 -4.92
CA HIS A 210 -2.12 -37.16 -3.46
C HIS A 210 -3.47 -37.35 -2.71
N SER A 211 -4.35 -38.21 -3.25
CA SER A 211 -5.70 -38.46 -2.71
C SER A 211 -6.69 -37.27 -2.71
N ARG A 212 -6.33 -36.13 -3.30
CA ARG A 212 -7.21 -34.97 -3.53
C ARG A 212 -7.50 -34.79 -5.03
N ARG A 213 -8.42 -33.89 -5.40
CA ARG A 213 -8.45 -33.38 -6.79
C ARG A 213 -7.27 -32.42 -6.96
N PRO A 214 -6.54 -32.45 -8.10
CA PRO A 214 -5.57 -31.41 -8.39
C PRO A 214 -6.30 -30.10 -8.68
N GLU A 215 -5.75 -29.00 -8.16
CA GLU A 215 -6.13 -27.65 -8.55
C GLU A 215 -5.53 -27.32 -9.93
N LEU A 216 -6.29 -26.59 -10.74
CA LEU A 216 -5.91 -26.25 -12.13
C LEU A 216 -5.35 -24.83 -12.24
N SER A 217 -5.83 -23.91 -11.41
CA SER A 217 -5.17 -22.65 -11.09
C SER A 217 -4.72 -22.70 -9.63
N VAL A 218 -3.52 -22.22 -9.32
CA VAL A 218 -2.98 -22.16 -7.96
C VAL A 218 -2.29 -20.81 -7.73
N HIS A 219 -2.65 -20.15 -6.63
CA HIS A 219 -1.96 -18.98 -6.10
C HIS A 219 -0.97 -19.46 -5.03
N LEU A 220 0.33 -19.33 -5.30
CA LEU A 220 1.40 -19.83 -4.45
C LEU A 220 1.98 -18.73 -3.58
N ASN A 221 2.08 -18.97 -2.28
CA ASN A 221 2.78 -18.15 -1.31
C ASN A 221 3.86 -18.98 -0.59
N ALA A 222 4.65 -18.35 0.27
CA ALA A 222 5.77 -18.98 0.98
C ALA A 222 5.40 -20.23 1.80
N PHE A 223 4.11 -20.49 2.08
CA PHE A 223 3.64 -21.57 2.95
C PHE A 223 2.94 -22.72 2.21
N ASN A 224 2.64 -22.61 0.90
CA ASN A 224 1.75 -23.56 0.19
C ASN A 224 2.34 -24.26 -1.06
N CYS A 225 3.65 -24.14 -1.32
CA CYS A 225 4.37 -24.73 -2.48
C CYS A 225 4.09 -26.22 -2.80
N SER A 226 3.61 -27.00 -1.83
CA SER A 226 3.23 -28.42 -2.01
C SER A 226 2.06 -28.68 -2.99
N LEU A 227 1.35 -27.64 -3.44
CA LEU A 227 0.23 -27.71 -4.39
C LEU A 227 0.65 -27.95 -5.87
N LEU A 228 1.95 -27.98 -6.18
CA LEU A 228 2.46 -28.14 -7.54
C LEU A 228 2.23 -29.56 -8.12
N THR A 229 1.21 -29.73 -8.95
CA THR A 229 0.84 -31.02 -9.59
C THR A 229 1.06 -31.06 -11.11
N SER A 230 1.07 -32.27 -11.69
CA SER A 230 1.21 -32.46 -13.15
C SER A 230 0.06 -31.94 -14.02
N GLU A 231 -1.10 -31.64 -13.43
CA GLU A 231 -2.32 -31.26 -14.16
C GLU A 231 -2.52 -29.73 -14.27
N LEU A 232 -1.66 -28.97 -13.60
CA LEU A 232 -1.66 -27.51 -13.45
C LEU A 232 -1.74 -26.77 -14.80
N GLU A 233 -2.71 -25.86 -14.94
CA GLU A 233 -2.94 -25.05 -16.13
C GLU A 233 -2.61 -23.56 -15.92
N GLU A 234 -2.78 -23.03 -14.71
CA GLU A 234 -2.56 -21.61 -14.40
C GLU A 234 -1.80 -21.51 -13.07
N VAL A 235 -0.83 -20.60 -13.00
CA VAL A 235 0.01 -20.37 -11.81
C VAL A 235 0.17 -18.88 -11.61
N GLU A 236 -0.05 -18.44 -10.38
CA GLU A 236 0.36 -17.13 -9.89
C GLU A 236 1.26 -17.33 -8.67
N LEU A 237 2.43 -16.70 -8.66
CA LEU A 237 3.28 -16.62 -7.48
C LEU A 237 3.04 -15.28 -6.80
N GLU A 238 2.66 -15.32 -5.54
CA GLU A 238 2.54 -14.17 -4.65
C GLU A 238 3.91 -13.57 -4.30
N ASP A 239 3.89 -12.37 -3.74
CA ASP A 239 5.11 -11.67 -3.33
C ASP A 239 5.96 -12.51 -2.37
N SER A 240 7.27 -12.50 -2.59
CA SER A 240 8.25 -13.28 -1.82
C SER A 240 8.03 -14.81 -1.79
N CYS A 241 7.25 -15.38 -2.73
CA CYS A 241 7.06 -16.82 -2.88
C CYS A 241 8.33 -17.54 -3.41
N THR A 242 9.30 -17.80 -2.52
CA THR A 242 10.60 -18.41 -2.86
C THR A 242 10.56 -19.94 -3.04
N PHE A 243 11.60 -20.49 -3.70
CA PHE A 243 11.79 -21.94 -3.88
C PHE A 243 13.19 -22.38 -3.46
N THR A 244 13.31 -23.55 -2.84
CA THR A 244 14.61 -24.11 -2.39
C THR A 244 15.56 -24.50 -3.55
N SER A 245 15.11 -24.41 -4.81
CA SER A 245 15.88 -24.77 -5.98
C SER A 245 16.43 -23.56 -6.71
N LEU A 246 17.76 -23.44 -6.72
CA LEU A 246 18.53 -22.53 -7.59
C LEU A 246 18.24 -22.72 -9.10
N GLN A 247 17.48 -23.76 -9.50
CA GLN A 247 17.04 -24.01 -10.87
C GLN A 247 15.51 -24.22 -10.90
N CYS A 248 14.79 -23.22 -11.39
CA CYS A 248 13.34 -23.21 -11.54
C CYS A 248 12.95 -23.67 -12.96
N ASP A 249 12.82 -24.99 -13.15
CA ASP A 249 12.43 -25.59 -14.43
C ASP A 249 10.92 -25.92 -14.50
N TRP A 250 10.15 -24.99 -15.05
CA TRP A 250 8.70 -25.15 -15.27
C TRP A 250 8.38 -26.11 -16.43
N SER A 251 9.38 -26.66 -17.12
CA SER A 251 9.20 -27.59 -18.24
C SER A 251 8.47 -28.89 -17.87
N LEU A 252 8.23 -29.18 -16.60
CA LEU A 252 7.46 -30.36 -16.17
C LEU A 252 5.94 -30.19 -16.37
N PHE A 253 5.42 -28.97 -16.28
CA PHE A 253 3.97 -28.67 -16.26
C PHE A 253 3.38 -28.60 -17.67
N LYS A 254 3.23 -29.74 -18.35
CA LYS A 254 2.85 -29.77 -19.79
C LYS A 254 1.45 -29.28 -20.14
N ARG A 255 0.62 -28.89 -19.15
CA ARG A 255 -0.66 -28.20 -19.35
C ARG A 255 -0.65 -26.71 -19.01
N LEU A 256 0.46 -26.18 -18.49
CA LEU A 256 0.60 -24.77 -18.12
C LEU A 256 0.29 -23.86 -19.32
N ARG A 257 -0.73 -23.03 -19.14
CA ARG A 257 -1.34 -22.07 -20.05
C ARG A 257 -1.00 -20.64 -19.63
N VAL A 258 -1.12 -20.34 -18.34
CA VAL A 258 -0.77 -19.02 -17.77
C VAL A 258 0.32 -19.21 -16.72
N PHE A 259 1.37 -18.41 -16.80
CA PHE A 259 2.33 -18.23 -15.72
C PHE A 259 2.40 -16.74 -15.34
N SER A 260 2.17 -16.44 -14.07
CA SER A 260 2.38 -15.13 -13.45
C SER A 260 3.29 -15.28 -12.23
N ALA A 261 4.14 -14.30 -11.99
CA ALA A 261 4.86 -14.13 -10.73
C ALA A 261 4.86 -12.64 -10.37
N LYS A 262 4.49 -12.31 -9.13
CA LYS A 262 4.62 -10.98 -8.55
C LYS A 262 6.09 -10.73 -8.14
N ASN A 263 6.34 -9.98 -7.09
CA ASN A 263 7.65 -9.44 -6.78
C ASN A 263 8.46 -10.41 -5.88
N ARG A 264 9.79 -10.36 -5.93
CA ARG A 264 10.70 -11.14 -5.06
C ARG A 264 10.52 -12.69 -5.06
N CYS A 265 9.80 -13.30 -6.01
CA CYS A 265 9.55 -14.76 -6.00
C CYS A 265 10.80 -15.65 -6.25
N PHE A 266 11.88 -15.13 -6.83
CA PHE A 266 13.04 -15.93 -7.27
C PHE A 266 14.38 -15.47 -6.67
N LEU A 267 14.45 -15.37 -5.34
CA LEU A 267 15.70 -15.30 -4.57
C LEU A 267 16.74 -16.31 -5.08
N CYS A 268 18.00 -15.89 -5.24
CA CYS A 268 19.16 -16.72 -5.61
C CYS A 268 19.04 -17.55 -6.92
N SER A 269 17.98 -17.40 -7.71
CA SER A 269 17.69 -18.29 -8.84
C SER A 269 18.71 -18.15 -9.97
N THR A 270 19.47 -19.22 -10.23
CA THR A 270 20.46 -19.27 -11.32
C THR A 270 19.84 -19.56 -12.69
N SER A 271 18.61 -20.07 -12.73
CA SER A 271 17.96 -20.41 -13.99
C SER A 271 16.44 -20.47 -13.87
N LEU A 272 15.76 -19.72 -14.73
CA LEU A 272 14.30 -19.78 -14.91
C LEU A 272 14.01 -20.31 -16.33
N GLN A 273 13.37 -21.48 -16.42
CA GLN A 273 13.21 -22.21 -17.69
C GLN A 273 11.74 -22.57 -17.99
N PHE A 274 11.31 -22.19 -19.18
CA PHE A 274 10.01 -22.52 -19.76
C PHE A 274 10.24 -23.23 -21.10
N THR A 275 10.41 -24.56 -21.08
CA THR A 275 10.78 -25.33 -22.29
C THR A 275 9.82 -26.48 -22.63
N ASP A 276 9.54 -26.63 -23.94
CA ASP A 276 8.65 -27.63 -24.51
C ASP A 276 7.22 -27.58 -23.91
N LEU A 277 6.68 -26.38 -23.64
CA LEU A 277 5.34 -26.19 -23.07
C LEU A 277 4.31 -25.95 -24.19
N PRO A 278 3.49 -26.97 -24.57
CA PRO A 278 2.76 -26.98 -25.83
C PRO A 278 1.50 -26.10 -25.84
N VAL A 279 1.02 -25.68 -24.66
CA VAL A 279 -0.23 -24.91 -24.50
C VAL A 279 -0.03 -23.58 -23.76
N LEU A 280 1.20 -23.24 -23.38
CA LEU A 280 1.53 -21.97 -22.71
C LEU A 280 1.13 -20.79 -23.61
N GLU A 281 0.31 -19.90 -23.08
CA GLU A 281 -0.31 -18.75 -23.76
C GLU A 281 0.32 -17.43 -23.26
N THR A 282 0.61 -17.29 -21.95
CA THR A 282 1.28 -16.10 -21.39
C THR A 282 2.37 -16.44 -20.38
N ILE A 283 3.38 -15.56 -20.32
CA ILE A 283 4.33 -15.43 -19.19
C ILE A 283 4.30 -13.96 -18.76
N THR A 284 3.97 -13.71 -17.50
CA THR A 284 4.10 -12.42 -16.82
C THR A 284 5.07 -12.57 -15.65
N LEU A 285 6.00 -11.62 -15.54
CA LEU A 285 6.87 -11.43 -14.38
C LEU A 285 6.70 -9.97 -13.94
N GLY A 286 6.39 -9.74 -12.67
CA GLY A 286 6.26 -8.42 -12.04
C GLY A 286 7.59 -7.70 -11.88
N ASP A 287 7.71 -6.85 -10.87
CA ASP A 287 8.89 -6.03 -10.62
C ASP A 287 9.78 -6.69 -9.55
N LEU A 288 11.10 -6.48 -9.56
CA LEU A 288 12.05 -7.07 -8.58
C LEU A 288 11.90 -8.60 -8.36
N VAL A 289 11.40 -9.32 -9.36
CA VAL A 289 11.07 -10.77 -9.36
C VAL A 289 12.23 -11.67 -8.90
N SER A 290 13.49 -11.29 -9.12
CA SER A 290 14.66 -12.05 -8.68
C SER A 290 15.77 -11.13 -8.16
N TYR A 291 16.29 -11.48 -6.98
CA TYR A 291 17.29 -10.74 -6.23
C TYR A 291 18.42 -11.67 -5.74
N ALA A 292 19.45 -11.11 -5.10
CA ALA A 292 20.72 -11.82 -4.90
C ALA A 292 20.94 -12.41 -3.50
N PHE A 293 20.52 -11.72 -2.43
CA PHE A 293 20.75 -12.09 -1.03
C PHE A 293 19.52 -11.78 -0.17
N GLU A 294 19.46 -12.31 1.06
CA GLU A 294 18.31 -12.14 1.95
C GLU A 294 18.31 -10.77 2.68
N ASP A 295 19.49 -10.21 2.98
CA ASP A 295 19.66 -9.01 3.81
C ASP A 295 19.74 -7.67 3.01
N GLU A 296 19.79 -7.72 1.67
CA GLU A 296 19.99 -6.53 0.83
C GLU A 296 18.70 -5.76 0.51
N ILE A 297 18.21 -5.02 1.51
CA ILE A 297 17.24 -3.92 1.34
C ILE A 297 17.69 -2.73 2.20
N GLN A 298 18.94 -2.27 2.05
CA GLN A 298 19.49 -1.10 2.76
C GLN A 298 20.48 -0.24 1.96
N ASP A 299 20.67 -0.42 0.65
CA ASP A 299 21.41 0.55 -0.20
C ASP A 299 21.14 0.35 -1.71
N GLU A 300 20.38 1.25 -2.36
CA GLU A 300 20.24 1.28 -3.84
C GLU A 300 21.53 1.77 -4.55
N ASN A 301 22.44 2.37 -3.80
CA ASN A 301 23.67 3.03 -4.24
C ASN A 301 24.95 2.25 -3.91
N ALA A 302 24.88 1.03 -3.36
CA ALA A 302 26.07 0.20 -3.14
C ALA A 302 26.80 -0.11 -4.45
N GLU A 303 28.14 -0.01 -4.46
CA GLU A 303 28.94 -0.52 -5.58
C GLU A 303 29.10 -2.03 -5.48
N MET A 304 28.12 -2.73 -6.08
CA MET A 304 27.99 -4.19 -6.22
C MET A 304 29.36 -4.90 -6.26
N GLU A 305 29.63 -5.76 -5.26
CA GLU A 305 30.95 -6.36 -5.07
C GLU A 305 31.35 -7.24 -6.26
N MET A 306 32.67 -7.41 -6.49
CA MET A 306 33.17 -8.22 -7.61
C MET A 306 32.66 -9.67 -7.60
N GLU A 307 32.29 -10.21 -6.44
CA GLU A 307 31.74 -11.56 -6.28
C GLU A 307 30.29 -11.65 -6.79
N GLU A 308 29.48 -10.60 -6.58
CA GLU A 308 28.12 -10.49 -7.11
C GLU A 308 28.07 -10.38 -8.63
N VAL A 309 28.93 -9.52 -9.20
CA VAL A 309 29.04 -9.35 -10.65
C VAL A 309 29.54 -10.64 -11.32
N GLU A 310 30.22 -11.54 -10.60
CA GLU A 310 30.54 -12.90 -11.06
C GLU A 310 29.35 -13.87 -10.87
N ALA A 311 28.57 -13.74 -9.79
CA ALA A 311 27.34 -14.51 -9.56
C ALA A 311 26.22 -14.18 -10.58
N ALA A 312 26.10 -12.93 -11.01
CA ALA A 312 25.16 -12.51 -12.06
C ALA A 312 25.49 -13.14 -13.43
N LYS A 313 26.78 -13.35 -13.75
CA LYS A 313 27.24 -13.90 -15.03
C LYS A 313 26.71 -15.29 -15.35
N VAL A 314 26.27 -16.07 -14.35
CA VAL A 314 25.72 -17.43 -14.56
C VAL A 314 24.18 -17.50 -14.63
N ARG A 315 23.44 -16.43 -14.29
CA ARG A 315 21.97 -16.47 -14.22
C ARG A 315 21.30 -16.37 -15.61
N SER A 316 20.25 -17.16 -15.87
CA SER A 316 19.67 -17.29 -17.23
C SER A 316 18.14 -17.47 -17.30
N LEU A 317 17.48 -16.73 -18.20
CA LEU A 317 16.07 -16.88 -18.57
C LEU A 317 15.93 -17.53 -19.95
N VAL A 318 15.30 -18.70 -20.01
CA VAL A 318 15.17 -19.51 -21.24
C VAL A 318 13.71 -19.88 -21.52
N VAL A 319 13.15 -19.30 -22.58
CA VAL A 319 11.80 -19.61 -23.08
C VAL A 319 11.94 -20.31 -24.43
N SER A 320 11.56 -21.59 -24.54
CA SER A 320 11.74 -22.32 -25.79
C SER A 320 10.68 -23.36 -26.14
N ASN A 321 10.37 -23.47 -27.43
CA ASN A 321 9.39 -24.43 -27.97
C ASN A 321 8.01 -24.32 -27.32
N CYS A 322 7.54 -23.08 -27.14
CA CYS A 322 6.23 -22.74 -26.59
C CYS A 322 5.35 -22.20 -27.72
N PRO A 323 4.72 -23.07 -28.55
CA PRO A 323 4.14 -22.69 -29.83
C PRO A 323 2.83 -21.89 -29.74
N ARG A 324 2.26 -21.73 -28.54
CA ARG A 324 1.07 -20.90 -28.28
C ARG A 324 1.36 -19.57 -27.58
N LEU A 325 2.58 -19.37 -27.06
CA LEU A 325 2.92 -18.22 -26.23
C LEU A 325 2.70 -16.95 -27.05
N CYS A 326 1.75 -16.11 -26.64
CA CYS A 326 1.31 -14.93 -27.39
C CYS A 326 1.86 -13.62 -26.79
N ALA A 327 2.18 -13.60 -25.50
CA ALA A 327 2.83 -12.49 -24.81
C ALA A 327 3.92 -12.98 -23.84
N LEU A 328 5.01 -12.21 -23.77
CA LEU A 328 6.03 -12.29 -22.73
C LEU A 328 6.18 -10.89 -22.12
N LEU A 329 5.86 -10.76 -20.84
CA LEU A 329 5.94 -9.53 -20.07
C LEU A 329 6.95 -9.72 -18.95
N ILE A 330 7.87 -8.77 -18.81
CA ILE A 330 8.90 -8.71 -17.76
C ILE A 330 8.85 -7.29 -17.18
N GLY A 331 8.64 -7.15 -15.88
CA GLY A 331 8.56 -5.88 -15.17
C GLY A 331 9.91 -5.16 -14.97
N ALA A 332 9.95 -4.13 -14.15
CA ALA A 332 11.16 -3.37 -13.79
C ALA A 332 12.07 -4.16 -12.83
N ARG A 333 13.39 -4.12 -13.06
CA ARG A 333 14.44 -4.82 -12.29
C ARG A 333 14.28 -6.36 -12.13
N ALA A 334 13.22 -6.94 -12.67
CA ALA A 334 12.83 -8.35 -12.56
C ALA A 334 13.92 -9.38 -12.92
N MET A 335 14.83 -8.97 -13.81
CA MET A 335 15.98 -9.74 -14.29
C MET A 335 17.29 -8.93 -14.19
N GLN A 336 17.42 -8.05 -13.17
CA GLN A 336 18.60 -7.21 -12.92
C GLN A 336 19.89 -8.06 -12.78
N PHE A 337 19.83 -9.18 -12.07
CA PHE A 337 20.97 -10.07 -11.85
C PHE A 337 21.21 -11.10 -12.97
N TYR A 338 20.56 -10.98 -14.14
CA TYR A 338 20.63 -11.99 -15.21
C TYR A 338 21.52 -11.57 -16.39
N SER A 339 22.46 -12.43 -16.78
CA SER A 339 23.39 -12.19 -17.90
C SER A 339 22.92 -12.76 -19.24
N SER A 340 21.82 -13.53 -19.26
CA SER A 340 21.48 -14.41 -20.38
C SER A 340 19.97 -14.52 -20.60
N PHE A 341 19.53 -14.18 -21.81
CA PHE A 341 18.13 -14.20 -22.23
C PHE A 341 17.96 -14.94 -23.58
N SER A 342 16.97 -15.83 -23.70
CA SER A 342 16.79 -16.65 -24.90
C SER A 342 15.33 -17.04 -25.16
N VAL A 343 14.71 -16.43 -26.18
CA VAL A 343 13.39 -16.81 -26.71
C VAL A 343 13.54 -17.54 -28.06
N LYS A 344 13.10 -18.80 -28.17
CA LYS A 344 13.32 -19.63 -29.38
C LYS A 344 12.15 -20.58 -29.70
N ARG A 345 11.66 -20.62 -30.94
CA ARG A 345 10.51 -21.47 -31.37
C ARG A 345 9.20 -21.14 -30.62
N CYS A 346 8.87 -19.85 -30.55
CA CYS A 346 7.64 -19.34 -29.93
C CYS A 346 6.80 -18.65 -31.02
N ASP A 347 6.29 -19.45 -31.95
CA ASP A 347 5.86 -18.97 -33.26
C ASP A 347 4.59 -18.10 -33.23
N ALA A 348 3.79 -18.18 -32.16
CA ALA A 348 2.58 -17.39 -31.93
C ALA A 348 2.81 -16.06 -31.18
N LEU A 349 4.05 -15.77 -30.77
CA LEU A 349 4.40 -14.62 -29.93
C LEU A 349 4.10 -13.31 -30.65
N LEU A 350 3.20 -12.49 -30.12
CA LEU A 350 2.71 -11.24 -30.71
C LEU A 350 3.44 -10.01 -30.17
N ALA A 351 3.76 -10.03 -28.87
CA ALA A 351 4.45 -8.94 -28.18
C ALA A 351 5.49 -9.48 -27.19
N ILE A 352 6.58 -8.71 -27.05
CA ILE A 352 7.54 -8.84 -25.95
C ILE A 352 7.69 -7.45 -25.33
N THR A 353 7.48 -7.37 -24.02
CA THR A 353 7.71 -6.16 -23.22
C THR A 353 8.73 -6.47 -22.13
N VAL A 354 9.75 -5.64 -22.01
CA VAL A 354 10.73 -5.69 -20.92
C VAL A 354 10.76 -4.32 -20.24
N GLY A 355 10.56 -4.30 -18.93
CA GLY A 355 10.53 -3.10 -18.07
C GLY A 355 11.92 -2.47 -17.89
N ASN A 356 12.07 -1.61 -16.89
CA ASN A 356 13.33 -0.91 -16.66
C ASN A 356 14.42 -1.87 -16.13
N ASP A 357 15.69 -1.58 -16.42
CA ASP A 357 16.89 -2.09 -15.74
C ASP A 357 17.04 -3.63 -15.69
N ASN A 358 16.53 -4.32 -16.72
CA ASN A 358 16.68 -5.77 -16.87
C ASN A 358 17.92 -6.14 -17.69
N PHE A 359 18.58 -7.23 -17.31
CA PHE A 359 19.75 -7.77 -18.01
C PHE A 359 20.92 -6.77 -18.26
N PRO A 360 21.32 -5.90 -17.31
CA PRO A 360 22.42 -4.94 -17.50
C PRO A 360 23.71 -5.59 -18.01
N TYR A 361 24.06 -6.79 -17.52
CA TYR A 361 25.29 -7.51 -17.83
C TYR A 361 25.24 -8.42 -19.08
N ILE A 362 24.18 -8.37 -19.89
CA ILE A 362 24.03 -9.25 -21.05
C ILE A 362 25.02 -8.90 -22.17
N SER A 363 25.69 -9.91 -22.73
CA SER A 363 26.66 -9.73 -23.81
C SER A 363 26.06 -9.79 -25.22
N SER A 364 24.92 -10.47 -25.38
CA SER A 364 24.25 -10.64 -26.67
C SER A 364 22.76 -10.95 -26.50
N VAL A 365 21.90 -10.28 -27.27
CA VAL A 365 20.45 -10.53 -27.32
C VAL A 365 19.98 -10.79 -28.76
N GLU A 366 19.24 -11.87 -28.95
CA GLU A 366 18.87 -12.39 -30.27
C GLU A 366 17.37 -12.73 -30.40
N PHE A 367 16.62 -11.87 -31.10
CA PHE A 367 15.23 -12.13 -31.48
C PHE A 367 15.20 -12.68 -32.92
N LYS A 368 15.16 -14.01 -33.04
CA LYS A 368 15.35 -14.73 -34.31
C LYS A 368 14.23 -15.69 -34.65
N ASN A 369 13.64 -15.55 -35.84
CA ASN A 369 12.61 -16.43 -36.41
C ASN A 369 11.33 -16.50 -35.56
N LEU A 370 10.80 -15.34 -35.14
CA LEU A 370 9.52 -15.23 -34.43
C LEU A 370 8.50 -14.64 -35.44
N PRO A 371 7.75 -15.49 -36.19
CA PRO A 371 6.99 -15.04 -37.35
C PRO A 371 5.80 -14.13 -37.03
N SER A 372 5.22 -14.24 -35.84
CA SER A 372 4.03 -13.47 -35.43
C SER A 372 4.34 -12.21 -34.61
N LEU A 373 5.62 -11.96 -34.27
CA LEU A 373 6.02 -10.86 -33.39
C LEU A 373 5.74 -9.53 -34.06
N GLY A 374 4.79 -8.77 -33.51
CA GLY A 374 4.32 -7.48 -34.02
C GLY A 374 4.97 -6.28 -33.32
N ILE A 375 5.12 -6.35 -31.99
CA ILE A 375 5.66 -5.26 -31.17
C ILE A 375 6.79 -5.78 -30.28
N LEU A 376 7.90 -5.04 -30.24
CA LEU A 376 8.98 -5.22 -29.28
C LEU A 376 9.15 -3.92 -28.49
N THR A 377 8.95 -3.99 -27.18
CA THR A 377 9.13 -2.87 -26.24
C THR A 377 10.21 -3.21 -25.23
N VAL A 378 11.18 -2.32 -25.08
CA VAL A 378 12.26 -2.38 -24.09
C VAL A 378 12.29 -1.02 -23.39
N MET A 379 11.96 -0.96 -22.10
CA MET A 379 11.99 0.27 -21.30
C MET A 379 13.44 0.58 -20.84
N HIS A 380 13.64 1.56 -19.96
CA HIS A 380 14.93 2.21 -19.68
C HIS A 380 16.00 1.27 -19.09
N GLY A 381 17.29 1.54 -19.33
CA GLY A 381 18.43 0.73 -18.82
C GLY A 381 18.54 -0.72 -19.34
N SER A 382 17.46 -1.31 -19.85
CA SER A 382 17.40 -2.73 -20.18
C SER A 382 18.34 -3.14 -21.32
N PHE A 383 19.07 -4.24 -21.11
CA PHE A 383 20.10 -4.77 -22.02
C PHE A 383 21.25 -3.76 -22.33
N GLU A 384 21.62 -2.88 -21.38
CA GLU A 384 22.63 -1.82 -21.61
C GLU A 384 23.94 -2.34 -22.23
N CYS A 385 24.61 -3.33 -21.62
CA CYS A 385 25.91 -3.83 -22.09
C CYS A 385 25.86 -4.69 -23.37
N ALA A 386 24.69 -4.86 -24.01
CA ALA A 386 24.46 -5.83 -25.09
C ALA A 386 25.30 -5.59 -26.36
N GLY A 387 26.55 -6.03 -26.37
CA GLY A 387 27.46 -5.81 -27.49
C GLY A 387 26.99 -6.43 -28.81
N THR A 388 26.15 -7.47 -28.79
CA THR A 388 25.48 -7.98 -30.00
C THR A 388 23.96 -7.90 -29.87
N VAL A 389 23.31 -7.28 -30.86
CA VAL A 389 21.84 -7.23 -30.97
C VAL A 389 21.42 -7.72 -32.35
N VAL A 390 20.52 -8.71 -32.38
CA VAL A 390 20.03 -9.27 -33.64
C VAL A 390 18.50 -9.36 -33.67
N LEU A 391 17.87 -8.56 -34.53
CA LEU A 391 16.49 -8.69 -34.95
C LEU A 391 16.47 -9.33 -36.35
N GLN A 392 16.13 -10.62 -36.44
CA GLN A 392 16.25 -11.38 -37.70
C GLN A 392 15.05 -12.28 -37.99
N ASN A 393 14.53 -12.17 -39.23
CA ASN A 393 13.40 -12.93 -39.74
C ASN A 393 12.16 -12.76 -38.85
N LEU A 394 11.70 -11.52 -38.74
CA LEU A 394 10.53 -11.10 -37.94
C LEU A 394 9.49 -10.48 -38.92
N PRO A 395 8.87 -11.29 -39.79
CA PRO A 395 8.07 -10.80 -40.91
C PRO A 395 6.82 -9.99 -40.55
N SER A 396 6.35 -10.05 -39.29
CA SER A 396 5.16 -9.33 -38.81
C SER A 396 5.48 -8.11 -37.93
N LEU A 397 6.76 -7.82 -37.68
CA LEU A 397 7.17 -6.77 -36.74
C LEU A 397 6.84 -5.39 -37.33
N ILE A 398 5.93 -4.65 -36.67
CA ILE A 398 5.46 -3.32 -37.08
C ILE A 398 6.11 -2.18 -36.28
N ALA A 399 6.47 -2.42 -35.02
CA ALA A 399 6.99 -1.40 -34.12
C ALA A 399 8.13 -1.94 -33.22
N VAL A 400 9.14 -1.10 -33.02
CA VAL A 400 10.22 -1.32 -32.04
C VAL A 400 10.36 -0.06 -31.20
N ASN A 401 10.12 -0.19 -29.89
CA ASN A 401 10.19 0.89 -28.92
C ASN A 401 11.32 0.59 -27.92
N VAL A 402 12.28 1.50 -27.78
CA VAL A 402 13.44 1.32 -26.90
C VAL A 402 13.67 2.58 -26.07
N GLY A 403 13.71 2.45 -24.75
CA GLY A 403 13.98 3.54 -23.81
C GLY A 403 15.45 3.97 -23.77
N ASP A 404 15.72 5.10 -23.12
CA ASP A 404 17.05 5.64 -22.85
C ASP A 404 17.99 4.63 -22.15
N ASN A 405 19.27 4.65 -22.55
CA ASN A 405 20.38 3.76 -22.16
C ASN A 405 20.21 2.27 -22.53
N SER A 406 18.99 1.83 -22.81
CA SER A 406 18.68 0.47 -23.22
C SER A 406 19.33 0.10 -24.56
N LEU A 407 19.90 -1.10 -24.66
CA LEU A 407 20.65 -1.54 -25.85
C LEU A 407 21.75 -0.53 -26.27
N ALA A 408 22.39 0.20 -25.34
CA ALA A 408 23.46 1.16 -25.65
C ALA A 408 24.72 0.49 -26.25
N GLY A 409 25.02 -0.74 -25.82
CA GLY A 409 26.13 -1.57 -26.27
C GLY A 409 27.41 -1.34 -25.45
N ASN A 410 28.17 -2.42 -25.20
CA ASN A 410 29.38 -2.43 -24.37
C ASN A 410 30.35 -1.28 -24.74
N VAL A 411 30.66 -0.41 -23.77
CA VAL A 411 31.44 0.81 -24.00
C VAL A 411 32.94 0.52 -24.16
N ASP A 412 33.45 -0.57 -23.59
CA ASP A 412 34.86 -0.96 -23.68
C ASP A 412 35.25 -1.50 -25.07
N ASP A 413 34.36 -2.25 -25.73
CA ASP A 413 34.55 -2.79 -27.07
C ASP A 413 33.50 -2.34 -28.09
N VAL A 414 33.40 -1.02 -28.27
CA VAL A 414 32.70 -0.34 -29.39
C VAL A 414 32.99 -1.00 -30.75
N LYS A 415 34.18 -1.60 -30.95
CA LYS A 415 34.61 -2.25 -32.20
C LYS A 415 34.05 -3.68 -32.34
N GLY A 416 33.92 -4.40 -31.23
CA GLY A 416 33.20 -5.66 -31.12
C GLY A 416 31.71 -5.50 -31.44
N ASN A 417 31.12 -4.38 -31.01
CA ASN A 417 29.67 -4.20 -31.06
C ASN A 417 29.02 -4.29 -32.45
N CYS A 418 27.93 -5.06 -32.53
CA CYS A 418 27.24 -5.45 -33.77
C CYS A 418 25.71 -5.37 -33.63
N LEU A 419 25.06 -4.55 -34.46
CA LEU A 419 23.60 -4.52 -34.62
C LEU A 419 23.21 -5.14 -35.96
N SER A 420 22.27 -6.07 -35.97
CA SER A 420 21.75 -6.70 -37.19
C SER A 420 20.22 -6.63 -37.25
N LEU A 421 19.72 -5.94 -38.28
CA LEU A 421 18.30 -5.77 -38.60
C LEU A 421 18.04 -6.41 -39.97
N ILE A 422 17.56 -7.67 -39.99
CA ILE A 422 17.57 -8.51 -41.20
C ILE A 422 16.22 -9.21 -41.41
N GLY A 423 15.48 -8.85 -42.46
CA GLY A 423 14.17 -9.45 -42.77
C GLY A 423 13.09 -8.95 -41.82
N LEU A 424 12.84 -7.64 -41.86
CA LEU A 424 11.81 -6.90 -41.12
C LEU A 424 10.88 -6.15 -42.10
N PRO A 425 10.20 -6.85 -43.04
CA PRO A 425 9.48 -6.24 -44.17
C PRO A 425 8.18 -5.51 -43.83
N GLN A 426 7.72 -5.54 -42.57
CA GLN A 426 6.53 -4.80 -42.09
C GLN A 426 6.87 -3.68 -41.10
N LEU A 427 8.16 -3.45 -40.80
CA LEU A 427 8.57 -2.47 -39.79
C LEU A 427 8.20 -1.05 -40.23
N TYR A 428 7.31 -0.42 -39.49
CA TYR A 428 6.74 0.90 -39.79
C TYR A 428 7.20 1.98 -38.82
N ALA A 429 7.41 1.65 -37.55
CA ALA A 429 7.85 2.59 -36.52
C ALA A 429 9.08 2.08 -35.78
N MET A 430 10.02 2.97 -35.49
CA MET A 430 11.14 2.71 -34.59
C MET A 430 11.35 3.96 -33.71
N GLN A 431 10.98 3.85 -32.43
CA GLN A 431 11.10 4.92 -31.45
C GLN A 431 12.23 4.56 -30.47
N LEU A 432 13.28 5.38 -30.44
CA LEU A 432 14.48 5.16 -29.63
C LEU A 432 14.69 6.33 -28.66
N GLY A 433 15.08 6.01 -27.43
CA GLY A 433 15.55 6.95 -26.41
C GLY A 433 17.01 7.36 -26.58
N ASN A 434 17.56 8.07 -25.59
CA ASN A 434 18.96 8.48 -25.61
C ASN A 434 19.94 7.30 -25.49
N ASN A 435 21.12 7.45 -26.07
CA ASN A 435 22.22 6.46 -26.08
C ASN A 435 21.92 5.09 -26.70
N VAL A 436 20.67 4.81 -27.10
CA VAL A 436 20.26 3.57 -27.77
C VAL A 436 21.06 3.34 -29.05
N PHE A 437 21.69 2.18 -29.17
CA PHE A 437 22.66 1.86 -30.22
C PHE A 437 23.86 2.83 -30.32
N GLY A 438 24.16 3.58 -29.26
CA GLY A 438 25.21 4.60 -29.22
C GLY A 438 26.61 4.03 -29.45
N SER A 439 26.92 2.85 -28.88
CA SER A 439 28.25 2.24 -28.88
C SER A 439 28.51 1.25 -30.05
N TYR A 440 27.68 1.20 -31.09
CA TYR A 440 27.78 0.17 -32.12
C TYR A 440 28.58 0.64 -33.33
N SER A 441 29.80 0.12 -33.52
CA SER A 441 30.59 0.45 -34.72
C SER A 441 30.09 -0.21 -36.00
N ARG A 442 29.42 -1.36 -35.91
CA ARG A 442 28.94 -2.16 -37.05
C ARG A 442 27.43 -2.35 -37.00
N VAL A 443 26.75 -1.90 -38.06
CA VAL A 443 25.30 -2.07 -38.24
C VAL A 443 25.02 -2.71 -39.59
N THR A 444 24.10 -3.68 -39.63
CA THR A 444 23.68 -4.37 -40.84
C THR A 444 22.16 -4.23 -41.01
N VAL A 445 21.70 -3.65 -42.12
CA VAL A 445 20.28 -3.42 -42.42
C VAL A 445 19.90 -4.04 -43.77
N LYS A 446 19.12 -5.11 -43.76
CA LYS A 446 18.78 -5.90 -44.96
C LYS A 446 17.32 -6.31 -44.95
N ASP A 447 16.61 -6.09 -46.07
CA ASP A 447 15.18 -6.44 -46.20
C ASP A 447 14.32 -5.87 -45.05
N VAL A 448 14.46 -4.56 -44.81
CA VAL A 448 13.71 -3.78 -43.81
C VAL A 448 12.90 -2.73 -44.56
N ALA A 449 11.60 -2.62 -44.26
CA ALA A 449 10.76 -1.55 -44.81
C ALA A 449 11.22 -0.17 -44.30
N GLY A 450 10.93 0.91 -45.03
CA GLY A 450 11.26 2.28 -44.62
C GLY A 450 10.40 2.71 -43.43
N PRO A 451 10.95 2.82 -42.21
CA PRO A 451 10.17 3.09 -41.02
C PRO A 451 10.27 4.58 -40.65
N PHE A 452 9.27 5.08 -39.94
CA PHE A 452 9.40 6.34 -39.22
C PHE A 452 10.35 6.15 -38.04
N LEU A 453 11.62 6.55 -38.23
CA LEU A 453 12.64 6.55 -37.18
C LEU A 453 12.53 7.82 -36.36
N HIS A 454 12.11 7.69 -35.11
CA HIS A 454 12.21 8.74 -34.10
C HIS A 454 13.39 8.42 -33.16
N ALA A 455 14.54 9.05 -33.40
CA ALA A 455 15.77 8.79 -32.66
C ALA A 455 16.52 10.09 -32.33
N PRO A 456 17.02 10.29 -31.10
CA PRO A 456 17.77 11.47 -30.70
C PRO A 456 19.21 11.47 -31.27
N PRO A 457 19.94 12.61 -31.22
CA PRO A 457 21.30 12.70 -31.74
C PRO A 457 22.34 11.77 -31.10
N SER A 458 22.05 11.23 -29.92
CA SER A 458 22.88 10.25 -29.20
C SER A 458 22.75 8.82 -29.78
N ALA A 459 21.65 8.51 -30.45
CA ALA A 459 21.43 7.20 -31.07
C ALA A 459 22.30 7.01 -32.31
N PHE A 460 22.81 5.78 -32.51
CA PHE A 460 23.75 5.43 -33.60
C PHE A 460 25.05 6.28 -33.65
N ARG A 461 25.43 6.92 -32.54
CA ARG A 461 26.58 7.85 -32.45
C ARG A 461 27.88 7.28 -33.04
N ASN A 462 28.25 6.05 -32.69
CA ASN A 462 29.53 5.46 -33.08
C ASN A 462 29.48 4.59 -34.36
N VAL A 463 28.43 4.68 -35.19
CA VAL A 463 28.29 3.82 -36.39
C VAL A 463 29.31 4.18 -37.49
N VAL A 464 30.43 3.46 -37.50
CA VAL A 464 31.52 3.56 -38.48
C VAL A 464 31.23 2.78 -39.76
N TRP A 465 30.58 1.62 -39.66
CA TRP A 465 30.35 0.71 -40.78
C TRP A 465 28.89 0.27 -40.84
N LEU A 466 28.24 0.58 -41.98
CA LEU A 466 26.85 0.26 -42.26
C LEU A 466 26.76 -0.61 -43.52
N GLU A 467 26.42 -1.89 -43.35
CA GLU A 467 26.13 -2.80 -44.47
C GLU A 467 24.64 -2.73 -44.81
N GLU A 468 24.30 -2.37 -46.05
CA GLU A 468 22.91 -2.29 -46.54
C GLU A 468 22.71 -3.11 -47.82
N ASP A 469 21.52 -3.70 -47.99
CA ASP A 469 21.05 -4.21 -49.28
C ASP A 469 19.93 -3.30 -49.83
N ASN A 470 20.32 -2.38 -50.71
CA ASN A 470 19.57 -1.22 -51.21
C ASN A 470 19.44 -0.06 -50.20
N ALA A 471 19.27 1.16 -50.73
CA ALA A 471 19.27 2.41 -49.98
C ALA A 471 17.94 2.67 -49.23
N CYS A 472 17.60 1.81 -48.27
CA CYS A 472 16.42 1.95 -47.41
C CYS A 472 16.46 3.25 -46.59
N GLU A 473 15.29 3.83 -46.32
CA GLU A 473 15.14 5.08 -45.56
C GLU A 473 15.74 4.98 -44.14
N LEU A 474 15.63 3.82 -43.48
CA LEU A 474 16.30 3.56 -42.20
C LEU A 474 17.83 3.73 -42.30
N ALA A 475 18.45 3.17 -43.34
CA ALA A 475 19.89 3.28 -43.57
C ALA A 475 20.32 4.69 -44.02
N GLN A 476 19.39 5.50 -44.53
CA GLN A 476 19.63 6.94 -44.77
C GLN A 476 19.51 7.75 -43.47
N ALA A 477 18.56 7.41 -42.60
CA ALA A 477 18.35 8.07 -41.31
C ALA A 477 19.47 7.75 -40.29
N ILE A 478 19.92 6.49 -40.20
CA ILE A 478 21.11 6.10 -39.42
C ILE A 478 22.34 6.89 -39.89
N ARG A 479 22.54 7.01 -41.22
CA ARG A 479 23.60 7.86 -41.80
C ARG A 479 23.36 9.36 -41.63
N ALA A 480 22.20 9.81 -41.21
CA ALA A 480 21.98 11.21 -40.85
C ALA A 480 22.43 11.42 -39.40
N ALA A 481 21.92 10.60 -38.48
CA ALA A 481 22.31 10.58 -37.07
C ALA A 481 23.84 10.48 -36.89
N SER A 482 24.49 9.44 -37.44
CA SER A 482 25.94 9.23 -37.28
C SER A 482 26.83 10.30 -37.95
N ARG A 483 26.27 11.16 -38.82
CA ARG A 483 27.01 12.29 -39.42
C ARG A 483 26.97 13.58 -38.60
N TYR A 484 26.15 13.67 -37.56
CA TYR A 484 26.14 14.86 -36.68
C TYR A 484 27.31 14.92 -35.69
N LEU A 485 28.05 13.81 -35.50
CA LEU A 485 29.04 13.66 -34.42
C LEU A 485 30.46 13.32 -34.92
N SER A 486 30.79 13.55 -36.20
CA SER A 486 32.09 13.21 -36.78
C SER A 486 33.23 14.22 -36.51
N ASN A 487 33.14 15.04 -35.47
CA ASN A 487 34.16 16.03 -35.06
C ASN A 487 34.27 16.07 -33.53
N ASP A 488 35.39 15.52 -33.02
CA ASP A 488 35.93 15.62 -31.67
C ASP A 488 35.06 15.18 -30.46
N GLU A 489 35.76 14.99 -29.35
CA GLU A 489 35.29 14.39 -28.10
C GLU A 489 34.45 15.38 -27.26
N GLY A 490 33.58 14.89 -26.37
CA GLY A 490 32.98 15.72 -25.32
C GLY A 490 31.92 16.77 -25.72
N SER A 491 30.87 16.38 -26.45
CA SER A 491 29.62 17.18 -26.54
C SER A 491 28.39 16.25 -26.51
N ASN A 492 27.31 16.48 -25.74
CA ASN A 492 26.86 17.64 -24.95
C ASN A 492 26.73 18.92 -25.80
N SER A 493 25.57 19.04 -26.48
CA SER A 493 25.33 19.79 -27.72
C SER A 493 25.99 21.17 -27.79
N THR A 494 26.82 21.40 -28.81
CA THR A 494 27.49 22.69 -29.06
C THR A 494 26.56 23.83 -29.50
N LEU A 495 25.24 23.57 -29.60
CA LEU A 495 24.20 24.58 -29.79
C LEU A 495 23.88 25.26 -28.45
N THR A 496 24.31 26.51 -28.31
CA THR A 496 23.97 27.40 -27.18
C THR A 496 22.61 28.09 -27.34
N GLU A 497 21.97 27.94 -28.50
CA GLU A 497 20.68 28.55 -28.85
C GLU A 497 19.78 27.52 -29.57
N VAL A 498 18.47 27.58 -29.36
CA VAL A 498 17.49 26.85 -30.19
C VAL A 498 17.31 27.63 -31.51
N PRO A 499 17.43 26.99 -32.70
CA PRO A 499 17.35 27.68 -33.99
C PRO A 499 15.92 28.10 -34.37
N VAL A 500 15.47 29.22 -33.81
CA VAL A 500 14.12 29.79 -34.02
C VAL A 500 14.05 30.80 -35.16
N SER A 501 12.85 31.04 -35.70
CA SER A 501 12.62 31.97 -36.82
C SER A 501 11.26 32.67 -36.69
N ALA A 502 11.16 33.92 -37.12
CA ALA A 502 9.90 34.67 -37.22
C ALA A 502 8.88 34.06 -38.22
N THR A 503 9.26 33.03 -38.98
CA THR A 503 8.37 32.23 -39.85
C THR A 503 7.91 30.92 -39.22
N LEU A 504 8.39 30.57 -38.02
CA LEU A 504 8.08 29.31 -37.34
C LEU A 504 6.61 29.30 -36.90
N THR A 505 5.90 28.21 -37.17
CA THR A 505 4.50 27.98 -36.76
C THR A 505 4.36 26.91 -35.69
N GLU A 506 5.33 26.01 -35.58
CA GLU A 506 5.37 24.95 -34.57
C GLU A 506 6.83 24.73 -34.14
N LEU A 507 7.06 24.63 -32.84
CA LEU A 507 8.34 24.24 -32.25
C LEU A 507 8.17 22.88 -31.55
N LYS A 508 8.87 21.86 -32.02
CA LYS A 508 9.00 20.57 -31.34
C LYS A 508 10.45 20.33 -30.90
N ILE A 509 10.63 19.96 -29.64
CA ILE A 509 11.91 19.56 -29.04
C ILE A 509 11.72 18.14 -28.50
N GLY A 510 12.57 17.19 -28.91
CA GLY A 510 12.53 15.80 -28.43
C GLY A 510 13.25 15.62 -27.08
N ARG A 511 13.07 14.46 -26.44
CA ARG A 511 13.67 14.14 -25.12
C ARG A 511 15.18 14.43 -25.06
N GLY A 512 15.66 14.97 -23.94
CA GLY A 512 17.08 15.19 -23.66
C GLY A 512 17.76 16.30 -24.47
N CYS A 513 16.99 17.14 -25.17
CA CYS A 513 17.55 18.06 -26.17
C CYS A 513 17.83 19.48 -25.63
N TYR A 514 18.83 20.13 -26.23
CA TYR A 514 19.21 21.52 -25.96
C TYR A 514 19.64 21.85 -24.52
N ASN A 515 20.16 20.86 -23.78
CA ASN A 515 20.56 21.00 -22.37
C ASN A 515 21.75 21.98 -22.10
N LYS A 516 22.32 22.64 -23.12
CA LYS A 516 23.26 23.78 -22.99
C LYS A 516 22.64 25.16 -23.28
N VAL A 517 21.37 25.23 -23.70
CA VAL A 517 20.71 26.50 -23.99
C VAL A 517 20.31 27.16 -22.69
N THR A 518 20.85 28.34 -22.39
CA THR A 518 20.55 29.06 -21.14
C THR A 518 19.26 29.90 -21.21
N ALA A 519 18.76 30.23 -22.40
CA ALA A 519 17.54 31.02 -22.58
C ALA A 519 16.77 30.64 -23.85
N LEU A 520 15.44 30.55 -23.72
CA LEU A 520 14.48 30.29 -24.80
C LEU A 520 13.43 31.41 -24.84
N ASP A 521 13.80 32.56 -25.43
CA ASP A 521 12.86 33.66 -25.70
C ASP A 521 12.20 33.49 -27.09
N LEU A 522 10.95 33.06 -27.08
CA LEU A 522 10.14 32.81 -28.27
C LEU A 522 9.39 34.06 -28.76
N SER A 523 9.49 35.20 -28.09
CA SER A 523 8.71 36.43 -28.37
C SER A 523 8.90 36.99 -29.80
N GLY A 524 10.01 36.63 -30.48
CA GLY A 524 10.24 36.96 -31.89
C GLY A 524 9.41 36.13 -32.88
N CYS A 525 8.84 35.00 -32.47
CA CYS A 525 8.16 34.03 -33.31
C CYS A 525 6.66 34.37 -33.49
N ALA A 526 6.36 35.55 -34.04
CA ALA A 526 4.99 36.10 -34.14
C ALA A 526 3.97 35.30 -34.99
N ARG A 527 4.32 34.08 -35.44
CA ARG A 527 3.47 33.10 -36.13
C ARG A 527 3.37 31.74 -35.42
N LEU A 528 4.01 31.58 -34.26
CA LEU A 528 4.04 30.33 -33.52
C LEU A 528 2.64 30.00 -33.00
N GLU A 529 2.15 28.81 -33.33
CA GLU A 529 0.83 28.29 -32.94
C GLU A 529 0.96 27.19 -31.87
N SER A 530 2.02 26.39 -31.91
CA SER A 530 2.32 25.34 -30.93
C SER A 530 3.79 25.30 -30.47
N VAL A 531 3.98 24.97 -29.20
CA VAL A 531 5.26 24.58 -28.57
C VAL A 531 5.08 23.22 -27.90
N GLU A 532 6.00 22.30 -28.13
CA GLU A 532 5.99 20.94 -27.57
C GLU A 532 7.43 20.54 -27.24
N ILE A 533 7.68 20.21 -25.97
CA ILE A 533 9.01 19.93 -25.42
C ILE A 533 8.93 18.58 -24.70
N GLY A 534 9.63 17.57 -25.22
CA GLY A 534 9.77 16.26 -24.60
C GLY A 534 10.77 16.25 -23.43
N ASP A 535 10.69 15.19 -22.63
CA ASP A 535 11.20 15.10 -21.26
C ASP A 535 12.73 15.33 -21.14
N PHE A 536 13.24 15.66 -19.94
CA PHE A 536 14.68 15.85 -19.65
C PHE A 536 15.38 16.90 -20.54
N SER A 537 14.63 17.83 -21.13
CA SER A 537 15.11 18.83 -22.09
C SER A 537 15.30 20.21 -21.48
N LEU A 538 16.14 21.01 -22.14
CA LEU A 538 16.48 22.38 -21.76
C LEU A 538 16.94 22.51 -20.29
N ILE A 539 17.61 21.49 -19.74
CA ILE A 539 18.04 21.39 -18.33
C ILE A 539 18.67 22.70 -17.81
N ASN A 540 19.72 23.21 -18.46
CA ASN A 540 20.38 24.46 -18.02
C ASN A 540 19.70 25.76 -18.50
N CYS A 541 18.44 25.70 -18.95
CA CYS A 541 17.70 26.87 -19.43
C CYS A 541 17.02 27.58 -18.27
N VAL A 542 17.47 28.81 -17.96
CA VAL A 542 16.95 29.66 -16.87
C VAL A 542 15.89 30.66 -17.33
N LEU A 543 15.55 30.71 -18.63
CA LEU A 543 14.53 31.62 -19.14
C LEU A 543 13.66 30.92 -20.18
N PHE A 544 12.42 30.61 -19.82
CA PHE A 544 11.37 30.23 -20.77
C PHE A 544 10.42 31.42 -20.95
N LYS A 545 10.32 31.96 -22.17
CA LYS A 545 9.58 33.21 -22.40
C LYS A 545 8.77 33.25 -23.69
N CYS A 546 7.48 33.54 -23.53
CA CYS A 546 6.49 33.72 -24.60
C CYS A 546 5.71 35.03 -24.38
N CYS A 547 6.23 36.16 -24.85
CA CYS A 547 5.54 37.45 -24.76
C CYS A 547 4.91 37.87 -26.09
N GLY A 548 3.62 38.23 -26.09
CA GLY A 548 2.95 38.88 -27.22
C GLY A 548 2.59 37.98 -28.40
N LEU A 549 2.61 36.65 -28.22
CA LEU A 549 2.44 35.66 -29.30
C LEU A 549 0.97 35.45 -29.65
N LYS A 550 0.41 36.37 -30.46
CA LYS A 550 -1.01 36.43 -30.85
C LYS A 550 -1.57 35.25 -31.66
N ALA A 551 -0.73 34.28 -32.00
CA ALA A 551 -1.10 33.05 -32.69
C ALA A 551 -0.97 31.78 -31.82
N LEU A 552 -0.28 31.87 -30.68
CA LEU A 552 0.07 30.73 -29.84
C LEU A 552 -1.16 30.15 -29.14
N ARG A 553 -1.38 28.85 -29.32
CA ARG A 553 -2.54 28.10 -28.80
C ARG A 553 -2.19 27.08 -27.74
N ARG A 554 -1.06 26.38 -27.94
CA ARG A 554 -0.65 25.23 -27.13
C ARG A 554 0.81 25.35 -26.72
N ILE A 555 1.08 25.24 -25.42
CA ILE A 555 2.39 24.92 -24.86
C ILE A 555 2.25 23.58 -24.13
N VAL A 556 3.12 22.62 -24.43
CA VAL A 556 3.28 21.39 -23.63
C VAL A 556 4.74 21.18 -23.30
N VAL A 557 5.03 20.93 -22.03
CA VAL A 557 6.34 20.58 -21.49
C VAL A 557 6.24 19.24 -20.78
N GLY A 558 7.09 18.30 -21.19
CA GLY A 558 7.23 16.98 -20.58
C GLY A 558 7.92 17.01 -19.22
N GLU A 559 8.29 15.84 -18.72
CA GLU A 559 8.81 15.66 -17.36
C GLU A 559 10.27 16.09 -17.21
N LYS A 560 10.67 16.49 -16.00
CA LYS A 560 12.07 16.77 -15.62
C LYS A 560 12.81 17.74 -16.57
N CYS A 561 12.08 18.68 -17.16
CA CYS A 561 12.60 19.71 -18.06
C CYS A 561 12.92 21.02 -17.32
N PHE A 562 13.87 21.80 -17.83
CA PHE A 562 14.28 23.10 -17.26
C PHE A 562 14.82 23.05 -15.80
N CYS A 563 15.22 21.88 -15.32
CA CYS A 563 15.78 21.70 -13.98
C CYS A 563 17.28 22.01 -14.00
N PHE A 564 17.66 23.24 -13.64
CA PHE A 564 19.06 23.69 -13.72
C PHE A 564 19.96 22.96 -12.70
N THR A 565 20.91 22.15 -13.20
CA THR A 565 21.81 21.32 -12.37
C THR A 565 23.26 21.78 -12.33
N GLN A 566 23.65 22.85 -13.04
CA GLN A 566 25.04 23.31 -13.10
C GLN A 566 25.49 23.98 -11.78
N GLY A 567 25.86 23.14 -10.82
CA GLY A 567 26.15 23.44 -9.42
C GLY A 567 26.06 22.20 -8.51
N LEU A 568 25.42 21.12 -8.99
CA LEU A 568 25.28 19.81 -8.33
C LEU A 568 26.25 18.75 -8.90
N GLU A 569 27.28 19.19 -9.63
CA GLU A 569 28.52 18.41 -9.71
C GLU A 569 29.18 18.54 -8.31
N ASN A 570 28.95 17.52 -7.46
CA ASN A 570 29.68 17.15 -6.21
C ASN A 570 28.91 17.13 -4.87
N LYS A 571 27.57 17.20 -4.87
CA LYS A 571 26.70 16.64 -3.82
C LYS A 571 25.38 16.17 -4.44
N GLY A 572 24.79 15.10 -3.91
CA GLY A 572 23.42 14.73 -4.26
C GLY A 572 22.39 15.63 -3.59
N PHE A 573 21.14 15.28 -3.77
CA PHE A 573 20.07 15.62 -2.85
C PHE A 573 19.70 14.33 -2.13
N ASP A 574 19.60 14.36 -0.80
CA ASP A 574 18.86 13.34 -0.06
C ASP A 574 17.41 13.29 -0.58
N GLY A 575 16.74 12.15 -0.41
CA GLY A 575 15.28 12.09 -0.54
C GLY A 575 14.61 12.77 0.65
N GLU A 576 13.46 13.40 0.44
CA GLU A 576 12.54 13.74 1.52
C GLU A 576 11.93 12.42 2.04
N GLU A 577 11.84 12.22 3.36
CA GLU A 577 11.28 10.99 3.96
C GLU A 577 9.82 10.79 3.54
N GLY A 578 9.42 9.52 3.37
CA GLY A 578 8.03 9.18 3.10
C GLY A 578 7.14 9.39 4.34
N PHE A 579 6.02 10.09 4.19
CA PHE A 579 4.99 10.17 5.22
C PHE A 579 4.35 8.79 5.48
N ASP A 580 3.93 8.55 6.73
CA ASP A 580 3.09 7.40 7.10
C ASP A 580 1.84 7.33 6.21
N GLY A 581 1.41 6.11 5.85
CA GLY A 581 0.18 5.89 5.09
C GLY A 581 -1.09 6.28 5.88
N GLU A 582 -2.12 6.76 5.18
CA GLU A 582 -3.43 7.03 5.80
C GLU A 582 -4.03 5.75 6.41
N GLU A 583 -4.67 5.86 7.59
CA GLU A 583 -5.48 4.77 8.15
C GLU A 583 -6.58 4.37 7.15
N GLY A 584 -6.68 3.07 6.85
CA GLY A 584 -7.70 2.54 5.95
C GLY A 584 -9.12 2.84 6.44
N PHE A 585 -10.01 3.22 5.51
CA PHE A 585 -11.41 3.49 5.83
C PHE A 585 -12.13 2.25 6.40
N ASP A 586 -12.96 2.45 7.42
CA ASP A 586 -13.91 1.44 7.92
C ASP A 586 -14.72 0.85 6.75
N GLY A 587 -14.86 -0.49 6.72
CA GLY A 587 -15.68 -1.19 5.73
C GLY A 587 -17.17 -0.81 5.81
N GLU A 588 -17.90 -0.87 4.68
CA GLU A 588 -19.34 -0.58 4.67
C GLU A 588 -20.12 -1.56 5.57
N GLU A 589 -21.05 -1.06 6.40
CA GLU A 589 -21.93 -1.88 7.22
C GLU A 589 -22.71 -2.90 6.36
N GLY A 590 -22.67 -4.17 6.75
CA GLY A 590 -23.40 -5.25 6.08
C GLY A 590 -24.92 -5.02 6.07
N PHE A 591 -25.58 -5.42 4.99
CA PHE A 591 -27.03 -5.24 4.83
C PHE A 591 -27.84 -6.11 5.81
N ASP A 592 -28.87 -5.53 6.42
CA ASP A 592 -29.90 -6.25 7.19
C ASP A 592 -30.48 -7.45 6.40
N GLY A 593 -30.61 -8.60 7.05
CA GLY A 593 -31.26 -9.79 6.47
C GLY A 593 -32.77 -9.61 6.21
N GLU A 594 -33.33 -10.34 5.25
CA GLU A 594 -34.77 -10.26 4.93
C GLU A 594 -35.65 -10.78 6.09
N GLU A 595 -36.70 -10.02 6.46
CA GLU A 595 -37.68 -10.43 7.48
C GLU A 595 -38.36 -11.77 7.08
N GLY A 596 -38.43 -12.71 8.03
CA GLY A 596 -39.12 -14.00 7.86
C GLY A 596 -40.63 -13.85 7.63
N PHE A 597 -41.22 -14.79 6.88
CA PHE A 597 -42.65 -14.77 6.55
C PHE A 597 -43.55 -15.19 7.72
N ASP A 598 -44.61 -14.42 7.98
CA ASP A 598 -45.69 -14.76 8.91
C ASP A 598 -46.27 -16.17 8.65
N GLY A 599 -46.38 -17.00 9.71
CA GLY A 599 -47.02 -18.32 9.66
C GLY A 599 -48.56 -18.28 9.63
N GLU A 600 -49.20 -19.28 9.02
CA GLU A 600 -50.65 -19.50 9.19
C GLU A 600 -50.97 -20.06 10.59
N GLU A 601 -52.17 -19.76 11.11
CA GLU A 601 -52.60 -20.14 12.47
C GLU A 601 -52.38 -21.65 12.76
N ASP A 602 -51.83 -21.94 13.95
CA ASP A 602 -51.37 -23.25 14.49
C ASP A 602 -49.94 -23.74 14.11
N PHE A 603 -49.09 -22.93 13.46
CA PHE A 603 -47.63 -23.15 13.41
C PHE A 603 -46.80 -21.86 13.58
N ASP A 604 -45.64 -21.97 14.25
CA ASP A 604 -44.64 -20.90 14.33
C ASP A 604 -43.89 -20.75 12.99
N GLY A 605 -43.44 -19.53 12.66
CA GLY A 605 -42.66 -19.25 11.45
C GLY A 605 -41.19 -19.65 11.57
N GLU A 606 -40.51 -19.84 10.44
CA GLU A 606 -39.05 -20.06 10.41
C GLU A 606 -38.32 -18.70 10.59
N GLU A 607 -37.24 -18.71 11.37
CA GLU A 607 -36.39 -17.53 11.59
C GLU A 607 -35.67 -17.11 10.30
N GLY A 608 -35.40 -15.81 10.15
CA GLY A 608 -34.60 -15.29 9.04
C GLY A 608 -33.13 -15.75 9.13
N PHE A 609 -32.42 -15.72 8.01
CA PHE A 609 -30.98 -15.95 8.00
C PHE A 609 -30.24 -14.67 8.42
N ASP A 610 -29.15 -14.85 9.17
CA ASP A 610 -28.21 -13.77 9.48
C ASP A 610 -27.60 -13.17 8.20
N GLY A 611 -27.22 -11.89 8.24
CA GLY A 611 -26.48 -11.23 7.16
C GLY A 611 -25.04 -11.76 7.02
N GLU A 612 -24.46 -11.63 5.83
CA GLU A 612 -23.03 -11.93 5.63
C GLU A 612 -22.17 -10.85 6.30
N GLU A 613 -21.06 -11.24 6.92
CA GLU A 613 -20.10 -10.32 7.54
C GLU A 613 -19.44 -9.41 6.50
N GLY A 614 -19.14 -8.17 6.87
CA GLY A 614 -18.39 -7.23 6.04
C GLY A 614 -16.94 -7.68 5.84
N PHE A 615 -16.32 -7.29 4.73
CA PHE A 615 -14.90 -7.55 4.48
C PHE A 615 -14.02 -6.54 5.23
N ASP A 616 -12.87 -7.00 5.71
CA ASP A 616 -11.81 -6.16 6.27
C ASP A 616 -11.25 -5.18 5.21
N GLY A 617 -10.73 -4.04 5.65
CA GLY A 617 -10.01 -3.09 4.80
C GLY A 617 -8.60 -3.57 4.42
N GLU A 618 -8.06 -3.09 3.30
CA GLU A 618 -6.68 -3.39 2.87
C GLU A 618 -5.66 -2.56 3.69
N GLU A 619 -4.50 -3.15 3.99
CA GLU A 619 -3.39 -2.47 4.69
C GLU A 619 -2.71 -1.42 3.80
N GLY A 620 -2.18 -0.36 4.42
CA GLY A 620 -1.37 0.66 3.75
C GLY A 620 0.04 0.19 3.39
N PHE A 621 0.69 0.88 2.45
CA PHE A 621 2.07 0.58 2.00
C PHE A 621 3.10 1.54 2.62
N ASP A 622 4.28 1.02 2.93
CA ASP A 622 5.44 1.78 3.43
C ASP A 622 6.09 2.69 2.36
N GLY A 623 6.83 3.72 2.81
CA GLY A 623 7.63 4.62 1.96
C GLY A 623 9.08 4.15 1.73
N GLU A 624 9.76 4.71 0.71
CA GLU A 624 11.15 4.38 0.34
C GLU A 624 12.17 5.45 0.82
N GLU A 625 13.33 5.04 1.32
CA GLU A 625 14.46 5.92 1.72
C GLU A 625 15.32 6.40 0.53
N GLY A 626 16.03 7.53 0.69
CA GLY A 626 16.90 8.13 -0.35
C GLY A 626 18.39 8.20 0.03
N PHE A 627 19.28 7.98 -0.94
CA PHE A 627 20.75 7.86 -0.72
C PHE A 627 21.59 8.97 -1.37
N ASP A 628 22.48 9.59 -0.58
CA ASP A 628 23.53 10.52 -1.03
C ASP A 628 24.87 9.78 -1.28
N ARG A 629 25.79 10.35 -2.09
CA ARG A 629 27.12 9.75 -2.39
C ARG A 629 28.26 10.77 -2.23
N GLU A 630 29.38 10.33 -1.63
CA GLU A 630 30.56 11.17 -1.37
C GLU A 630 31.56 11.20 -2.57
N GLU A 631 32.51 12.15 -2.54
CA GLU A 631 33.43 12.47 -3.66
C GLU A 631 34.90 12.10 -3.38
N ALA A 632 35.75 12.13 -4.42
CA ALA A 632 37.16 11.71 -4.37
C ALA A 632 38.16 12.85 -4.04
N ASP A 633 39.34 12.49 -3.50
CA ASP A 633 40.55 13.33 -3.54
C ASP A 633 41.73 12.56 -4.15
N ASP A 634 42.61 13.32 -4.82
CA ASP A 634 43.69 12.88 -5.68
C ASP A 634 45.03 12.99 -4.93
N ARG A 635 45.88 11.94 -4.89
CA ARG A 635 47.35 12.02 -5.17
C ARG A 635 48.19 10.76 -4.83
N ASP A 636 48.75 10.17 -5.89
CA ASP A 636 50.20 10.01 -6.14
C ASP A 636 51.16 9.80 -4.93
N GLY A 637 51.60 8.55 -4.64
CA GLY A 637 52.31 8.25 -3.37
C GLY A 637 53.29 7.06 -3.24
N ARG A 638 53.70 6.39 -4.33
CA ARG A 638 54.92 5.54 -4.53
C ARG A 638 55.77 5.05 -3.30
N LEU A 639 56.12 3.74 -3.29
CA LEU A 639 57.13 3.02 -2.43
C LEU A 639 56.66 2.62 -1.00
N ASP A 640 57.29 1.69 -0.26
CA ASP A 640 57.95 0.38 -0.55
C ASP A 640 58.21 -0.43 0.75
N GLY A 641 58.43 -1.77 0.66
CA GLY A 641 59.26 -2.51 1.63
C GLY A 641 58.60 -3.42 2.70
N ASN A 642 59.19 -4.62 2.84
CA ASN A 642 58.92 -5.68 3.83
C ASN A 642 58.89 -5.26 5.33
N GLY A 643 58.15 -6.03 6.15
CA GLY A 643 58.33 -6.12 7.61
C GLY A 643 57.79 -7.46 8.15
N ASN A 644 58.54 -8.15 9.01
CA ASN A 644 58.27 -9.51 9.51
C ASN A 644 58.38 -9.53 11.06
N GLU A 645 57.87 -10.58 11.73
CA GLU A 645 58.21 -11.01 13.12
C GLU A 645 57.79 -10.08 14.29
N GLU A 646 57.61 -10.51 15.56
CA GLU A 646 57.13 -11.77 16.19
C GLU A 646 57.14 -11.57 17.74
N ALA A 647 56.11 -11.99 18.49
CA ALA A 647 56.11 -12.28 19.95
C ALA A 647 54.71 -12.80 20.37
N PHE A 648 54.46 -14.02 20.87
CA PHE A 648 54.97 -14.73 22.08
C PHE A 648 54.65 -13.98 23.38
N HIS A 649 53.79 -14.46 24.28
CA HIS A 649 53.91 -15.76 24.98
C HIS A 649 52.61 -16.34 25.59
N ASP A 650 52.72 -17.56 26.13
CA ASP A 650 51.70 -18.54 26.50
C ASP A 650 51.35 -18.61 28.01
N ALA A 651 50.37 -19.47 28.35
CA ALA A 651 50.25 -20.30 29.58
C ALA A 651 49.80 -19.67 30.93
N GLU A 652 49.10 -20.36 31.86
CA GLU A 652 48.17 -21.54 31.84
C GLU A 652 47.51 -21.72 33.26
N GLU A 653 46.72 -22.79 33.50
CA GLU A 653 46.17 -23.32 34.80
C GLU A 653 45.09 -22.48 35.57
N ASP A 654 44.16 -23.00 36.39
CA ASP A 654 43.29 -24.23 36.51
C ASP A 654 42.27 -23.94 37.68
N GLU A 655 41.17 -24.62 38.07
CA GLU A 655 40.49 -25.92 37.82
C GLU A 655 38.92 -25.74 37.85
N GLY A 656 38.11 -26.63 37.24
CA GLY A 656 36.71 -26.95 37.67
C GLY A 656 35.54 -26.72 36.66
N VAL A 657 34.73 -27.65 36.11
CA VAL A 657 34.12 -28.97 36.52
C VAL A 657 32.80 -28.79 37.30
N ASP A 658 31.61 -29.33 36.93
CA ASP A 658 31.17 -30.22 35.81
C ASP A 658 29.61 -30.17 35.55
N ASP A 659 29.10 -31.07 34.68
CA ASP A 659 27.70 -31.61 34.55
C ASP A 659 26.65 -31.01 33.57
N TYR A 660 26.85 -31.33 32.27
CA TYR A 660 25.95 -32.08 31.34
C TYR A 660 24.51 -31.67 30.91
N HIS A 661 24.32 -31.68 29.57
CA HIS A 661 23.25 -32.31 28.75
C HIS A 661 21.75 -31.93 28.92
N ASP A 662 20.88 -32.13 27.92
CA ASP A 662 20.94 -32.00 26.44
C ASP A 662 19.54 -32.29 25.85
N ALA A 663 19.26 -31.74 24.67
CA ALA A 663 18.37 -32.25 23.61
C ALA A 663 16.92 -32.78 23.89
N ASN A 664 16.00 -32.18 23.12
CA ASN A 664 15.06 -32.84 22.19
C ASN A 664 13.62 -33.28 22.56
N ASP A 665 12.76 -33.06 21.55
CA ASP A 665 11.59 -33.83 21.08
C ASP A 665 10.31 -33.99 21.92
N GLY A 666 9.18 -33.61 21.31
CA GLY A 666 7.92 -34.38 21.45
C GLY A 666 6.61 -33.60 21.45
N TYR A 667 5.77 -33.83 20.43
CA TYR A 667 4.30 -33.80 20.57
C TYR A 667 3.89 -34.85 21.64
N ASP A 668 2.79 -34.74 22.37
CA ASP A 668 1.40 -34.85 21.87
C ASP A 668 0.39 -34.66 23.04
N ASP A 669 -0.89 -34.79 22.72
CA ASP A 669 -2.05 -35.05 23.59
C ASP A 669 -2.56 -33.99 24.59
N GLY A 670 -3.87 -34.12 24.85
CA GLY A 670 -4.64 -33.39 25.84
C GLY A 670 -6.03 -34.03 25.97
N TYR A 671 -6.46 -34.31 27.20
CA TYR A 671 -7.80 -34.78 27.56
C TYR A 671 -8.01 -34.71 29.07
N ASP A 672 -9.08 -34.02 29.52
CA ASP A 672 -9.56 -33.94 30.91
C ASP A 672 -8.50 -33.45 31.94
N ASP A 673 -8.81 -33.09 33.19
CA ASP A 673 -10.01 -32.54 33.85
C ASP A 673 -9.50 -31.36 34.74
N GLY A 674 -10.25 -30.45 35.37
CA GLY A 674 -11.67 -30.28 35.66
C GLY A 674 -11.80 -29.39 36.91
N TYR A 675 -12.90 -28.63 37.01
CA TYR A 675 -13.45 -28.01 38.23
C TYR A 675 -12.64 -26.99 39.07
N ASP A 676 -13.17 -25.77 39.05
CA ASP A 676 -13.67 -25.01 40.22
C ASP A 676 -12.74 -24.22 41.17
N ASP A 677 -13.40 -23.17 41.70
CA ASP A 677 -13.24 -22.47 42.99
C ASP A 677 -12.03 -21.56 43.27
N ASP A 678 -12.33 -20.25 43.27
CA ASP A 678 -12.26 -19.34 44.43
C ASP A 678 -11.00 -19.31 45.32
N GLY A 679 -10.34 -18.14 45.36
CA GLY A 679 -9.19 -17.87 46.23
C GLY A 679 -8.93 -16.38 46.51
N TYR A 680 -9.90 -15.69 47.10
CA TYR A 680 -9.68 -14.35 47.67
C TYR A 680 -8.91 -14.42 49.00
N ASP A 681 -8.29 -13.29 49.37
CA ASP A 681 -7.56 -13.04 50.63
C ASP A 681 -6.13 -13.66 50.76
N GLY A 682 -5.20 -13.04 51.50
CA GLY A 682 -5.32 -11.79 52.26
C GLY A 682 -3.98 -11.20 52.75
N TYR A 683 -4.11 -10.06 53.43
CA TYR A 683 -3.10 -9.31 54.20
C TYR A 683 -2.22 -10.20 55.12
N ASP A 684 -1.03 -9.81 55.58
CA ASP A 684 -0.80 -8.58 56.36
C ASP A 684 0.70 -8.24 56.64
N ASP A 685 0.90 -7.16 57.40
CA ASP A 685 2.07 -6.83 58.25
C ASP A 685 3.45 -6.56 57.63
N GLY A 686 3.83 -5.27 57.60
CA GLY A 686 5.22 -4.80 57.49
C GLY A 686 5.88 -4.53 58.86
N GLY A 687 7.22 -4.51 58.93
CA GLY A 687 7.99 -4.27 60.16
C GLY A 687 8.96 -3.08 60.07
N TYR A 688 8.94 -2.20 61.08
CA TYR A 688 9.78 -1.00 61.20
C TYR A 688 10.92 -1.17 62.23
N ASP A 689 12.18 -0.91 61.84
CA ASP A 689 13.18 -0.07 62.55
C ASP A 689 14.47 0.12 61.69
N GLY A 690 15.30 1.16 61.84
CA GLY A 690 15.08 2.47 62.47
C GLY A 690 16.38 3.24 62.83
N TYR A 691 16.41 4.56 62.59
CA TYR A 691 17.40 5.57 63.13
C TYR A 691 18.87 5.45 62.62
N ASP A 692 19.74 6.48 62.59
CA ASP A 692 19.61 7.96 62.78
C ASP A 692 20.81 8.71 62.12
N ASP A 693 20.73 10.05 62.09
CA ASP A 693 21.80 11.07 61.85
C ASP A 693 22.43 11.28 60.43
N GLY A 694 22.91 12.49 60.04
CA GLY A 694 22.64 13.84 60.60
C GLY A 694 23.61 14.98 60.15
N TYR A 695 23.09 16.21 59.96
CA TYR A 695 23.79 17.52 59.79
C TYR A 695 24.55 17.76 58.44
N ASP A 696 24.19 18.80 57.65
CA ASP A 696 24.73 20.21 57.57
C ASP A 696 26.11 20.33 56.86
N ASP A 697 26.56 21.43 56.23
CA ASP A 697 26.03 22.77 55.87
C ASP A 697 26.88 23.46 54.73
N GLY A 698 26.48 24.65 54.24
CA GLY A 698 27.27 25.55 53.35
C GLY A 698 27.26 25.22 51.83
N TYR A 699 26.79 26.00 50.84
CA TYR A 699 26.68 27.45 50.55
C TYR A 699 27.97 28.22 50.15
N ASP A 700 27.79 29.13 49.16
CA ASP A 700 28.71 30.17 48.64
C ASP A 700 29.98 29.70 47.87
N ASP A 701 30.54 30.44 46.89
CA ASP A 701 30.03 31.50 46.01
C ASP A 701 30.97 31.67 44.76
N GLY A 702 30.49 32.34 43.69
CA GLY A 702 31.33 32.65 42.50
C GLY A 702 30.55 33.04 41.24
N TYR A 703 30.65 34.30 40.83
CA TYR A 703 30.08 34.87 39.59
C TYR A 703 31.21 35.20 38.57
N ASP A 704 30.82 35.59 37.35
CA ASP A 704 31.66 36.02 36.20
C ASP A 704 32.45 34.87 35.50
N ASP A 705 32.60 34.84 34.17
CA ASP A 705 32.00 35.67 33.10
C ASP A 705 31.88 34.97 31.72
N GLY A 706 30.73 35.16 31.06
CA GLY A 706 30.57 35.20 29.59
C GLY A 706 30.73 33.90 28.77
N TYR A 707 29.61 33.19 28.56
CA TYR A 707 29.25 32.58 27.27
C TYR A 707 27.73 32.60 27.09
N ASP A 708 27.23 33.70 26.54
CA ASP A 708 26.16 33.59 25.53
C ASP A 708 26.76 32.89 24.29
N ASP A 709 25.91 32.29 23.43
CA ASP A 709 26.19 31.70 22.09
C ASP A 709 26.08 30.15 21.93
N ASP A 710 25.99 29.33 22.99
CA ASP A 710 26.05 27.83 22.88
C ASP A 710 24.82 27.04 23.42
N MET A 711 23.59 27.51 23.16
CA MET A 711 22.33 26.72 23.38
C MET A 711 21.36 26.77 22.19
N GLU A 712 21.89 26.82 20.96
CA GLU A 712 21.10 26.87 19.72
C GLU A 712 20.88 25.48 19.08
N ASN A 713 21.62 24.45 19.52
CA ASN A 713 21.67 23.13 18.89
C ASN A 713 20.82 22.08 19.61
N GLY A 714 19.50 22.20 19.47
CA GLY A 714 18.49 21.21 19.89
C GLY A 714 17.38 21.01 18.85
N LEU A 715 17.69 21.32 17.58
CA LEU A 715 16.84 21.05 16.42
C LEU A 715 17.12 19.63 15.91
N ASP A 716 16.10 18.99 15.35
CA ASP A 716 16.25 17.71 14.66
C ASP A 716 17.23 17.85 13.48
N ALA A 717 18.00 16.78 13.21
CA ALA A 717 19.22 16.87 12.40
C ALA A 717 18.96 17.29 10.94
N ASP A 718 17.76 16.99 10.43
CA ASP A 718 17.42 17.03 9.02
C ASP A 718 16.75 18.34 8.59
N ASP A 719 16.02 19.02 9.49
CA ASP A 719 15.50 20.39 9.26
C ASP A 719 16.69 21.36 9.04
N GLY A 720 17.76 21.21 9.84
CA GLY A 720 19.04 21.91 9.66
C GLY A 720 19.88 21.47 8.45
N LYS A 721 19.60 20.28 7.88
CA LYS A 721 20.21 19.76 6.65
C LYS A 721 19.56 20.42 5.43
N MET A 722 18.23 20.48 5.41
CA MET A 722 17.44 21.16 4.38
C MET A 722 17.64 22.68 4.40
N GLU A 723 17.71 23.33 5.57
CA GLU A 723 18.09 24.76 5.66
C GLU A 723 19.46 25.02 4.99
N ARG A 724 20.46 24.18 5.25
CA ARG A 724 21.79 24.30 4.63
C ARG A 724 21.76 24.08 3.13
N ILE A 725 20.96 23.13 2.63
CA ILE A 725 20.76 22.90 1.19
C ILE A 725 20.12 24.14 0.54
N ILE A 726 19.05 24.69 1.12
CA ILE A 726 18.35 25.86 0.54
C ILE A 726 19.22 27.13 0.62
N LEU A 727 19.97 27.37 1.71
CA LEU A 727 20.95 28.48 1.74
C LEU A 727 22.06 28.28 0.71
N ALA A 728 22.66 27.08 0.63
CA ALA A 728 23.69 26.78 -0.36
C ALA A 728 23.17 26.97 -1.80
N TYR A 729 21.92 26.60 -2.08
CA TYR A 729 21.28 26.81 -3.37
C TYR A 729 21.08 28.31 -3.67
N ARG A 730 20.56 29.08 -2.69
CA ARG A 730 20.36 30.55 -2.80
C ARG A 730 21.69 31.30 -2.99
N GLU A 731 22.78 30.87 -2.35
CA GLU A 731 24.10 31.48 -2.52
C GLU A 731 24.81 31.07 -3.83
N THR A 732 24.69 29.80 -4.25
CA THR A 732 25.37 29.27 -5.45
C THR A 732 24.77 29.82 -6.75
N VAL A 733 23.45 30.03 -6.82
CA VAL A 733 22.75 30.50 -8.05
C VAL A 733 22.75 32.05 -8.17
N GLY A 734 23.65 32.75 -7.47
CA GLY A 734 23.73 34.21 -7.32
C GLY A 734 24.04 35.08 -8.56
N SER A 735 23.50 34.75 -9.74
CA SER A 735 23.71 35.49 -11.00
C SER A 735 22.52 35.45 -11.98
N LEU A 736 21.69 34.39 -11.95
CA LEU A 736 20.64 34.17 -12.96
C LEU A 736 19.30 33.79 -12.28
N ALA A 737 18.49 34.81 -11.96
CA ALA A 737 17.11 34.59 -11.51
C ALA A 737 16.30 33.91 -12.62
N ALA A 738 15.95 32.63 -12.44
CA ALA A 738 15.27 31.84 -13.46
C ALA A 738 13.78 32.20 -13.59
N GLN A 739 13.25 32.29 -14.82
CA GLN A 739 11.91 32.85 -15.07
C GLN A 739 11.12 32.07 -16.13
N PHE A 740 9.89 31.67 -15.77
CA PHE A 740 8.86 31.22 -16.69
C PHE A 740 7.89 32.39 -16.92
N VAL A 741 7.82 32.89 -18.15
CA VAL A 741 7.10 34.13 -18.48
C VAL A 741 6.21 33.93 -19.70
N VAL A 742 4.89 33.90 -19.49
CA VAL A 742 3.88 33.87 -20.55
C VAL A 742 2.97 35.08 -20.41
N GLU A 743 3.11 36.03 -21.33
CA GLU A 743 2.41 37.34 -21.29
C GLU A 743 1.79 37.67 -22.66
N ASP A 744 0.64 38.37 -22.68
CA ASP A 744 0.00 38.86 -23.91
C ASP A 744 -0.25 37.78 -25.00
N CYS A 745 -0.66 36.57 -24.59
CA CYS A 745 -0.99 35.45 -25.48
C CYS A 745 -2.51 35.20 -25.56
N PRO A 746 -3.29 36.04 -26.28
CA PRO A 746 -4.76 36.10 -26.19
C PRO A 746 -5.53 34.93 -26.82
N VAL A 747 -4.84 33.96 -27.41
CA VAL A 747 -5.44 32.75 -28.01
C VAL A 747 -4.83 31.44 -27.49
N LEU A 748 -3.98 31.53 -26.45
CA LEU A 748 -3.43 30.39 -25.72
C LEU A 748 -4.59 29.71 -24.98
N ASP A 749 -4.95 28.50 -25.40
CA ASP A 749 -6.06 27.72 -24.86
C ASP A 749 -5.59 26.49 -24.08
N THR A 750 -4.36 26.04 -24.32
CA THR A 750 -3.74 24.85 -23.72
C THR A 750 -2.35 25.18 -23.16
N LEU A 751 -2.15 25.03 -21.85
CA LEU A 751 -0.83 25.04 -21.20
C LEU A 751 -0.75 23.78 -20.32
N THR A 752 0.25 22.92 -20.56
CA THR A 752 0.47 21.69 -19.78
C THR A 752 1.94 21.59 -19.41
N ILE A 753 2.22 21.31 -18.14
CA ILE A 753 3.57 21.15 -17.59
C ILE A 753 3.54 19.87 -16.75
N ALA A 754 4.26 18.84 -17.20
CA ALA A 754 4.31 17.55 -16.52
C ALA A 754 5.24 17.57 -15.30
N ALA A 755 5.28 16.43 -14.58
CA ALA A 755 5.89 16.32 -13.26
C ALA A 755 7.38 16.68 -13.22
N ALA A 756 7.82 17.17 -12.06
CA ALA A 756 9.21 17.49 -11.74
C ALA A 756 9.90 18.46 -12.73
N SER A 757 9.14 19.26 -13.49
CA SER A 757 9.66 20.28 -14.42
C SER A 757 9.73 21.66 -13.77
N PHE A 758 10.71 22.47 -14.16
CA PHE A 758 10.97 23.82 -13.64
C PHE A 758 11.21 23.91 -12.12
N ILE A 759 11.57 22.81 -11.44
CA ILE A 759 11.79 22.71 -9.97
C ILE A 759 12.50 23.94 -9.39
N THR A 760 13.60 24.35 -10.04
CA THR A 760 14.55 25.36 -9.53
C THR A 760 14.28 26.78 -10.03
N TYR A 761 13.17 27.01 -10.74
CA TYR A 761 12.83 28.34 -11.26
C TYR A 761 12.54 29.33 -10.13
N GLN A 762 12.85 30.61 -10.35
CA GLN A 762 12.67 31.65 -9.32
C GLN A 762 11.40 32.49 -9.53
N SER A 763 10.69 32.28 -10.64
CA SER A 763 9.38 32.89 -10.88
C SER A 763 8.57 32.14 -11.94
N PHE A 764 7.28 31.97 -11.65
CA PHE A 764 6.24 31.66 -12.62
C PHE A 764 5.33 32.88 -12.82
N ARG A 765 5.16 33.29 -14.08
CA ARG A 765 4.22 34.34 -14.46
C ARG A 765 3.37 33.94 -15.65
N LEU A 766 2.05 34.02 -15.44
CA LEU A 766 1.03 33.98 -16.48
C LEU A 766 0.19 35.27 -16.41
N HIS A 767 0.26 36.11 -17.44
CA HIS A 767 -0.44 37.41 -17.49
C HIS A 767 -1.21 37.59 -18.80
N ASN A 768 -2.44 38.13 -18.71
CA ASN A 768 -3.26 38.52 -19.86
C ASN A 768 -3.39 37.41 -20.93
N CYS A 769 -3.74 36.20 -20.48
CA CYS A 769 -3.99 35.03 -21.33
C CYS A 769 -5.49 34.60 -21.29
N PRO A 770 -6.44 35.46 -21.70
CA PRO A 770 -7.90 35.27 -21.53
C PRO A 770 -8.54 34.23 -22.46
N ALA A 771 -7.78 33.24 -22.94
CA ALA A 771 -8.28 32.09 -23.69
C ALA A 771 -8.14 30.76 -22.92
N ILE A 772 -7.21 30.70 -21.96
CA ILE A 772 -7.07 29.59 -21.00
C ILE A 772 -8.35 29.48 -20.17
N LYS A 773 -8.76 28.24 -19.89
CA LYS A 773 -9.93 27.92 -19.06
C LYS A 773 -9.57 27.13 -17.82
N ASP A 774 -8.67 26.18 -17.97
CA ASP A 774 -8.39 25.14 -17.00
C ASP A 774 -6.86 25.08 -16.92
N LEU A 775 -6.30 25.08 -15.72
CA LEU A 775 -4.85 24.94 -15.47
C LEU A 775 -4.62 23.81 -14.49
N ASP A 776 -3.68 22.95 -14.84
CA ASP A 776 -3.31 21.73 -14.13
C ASP A 776 -1.78 21.70 -14.07
N PHE A 777 -1.25 21.56 -12.85
CA PHE A 777 0.17 21.57 -12.52
C PHE A 777 0.51 20.24 -11.85
N SER A 778 1.24 19.37 -12.57
CA SER A 778 1.62 18.04 -12.09
C SER A 778 2.63 18.08 -10.92
N ALA A 779 2.73 16.97 -10.18
CA ALA A 779 3.50 16.90 -8.95
C ALA A 779 4.97 17.34 -9.10
N ASN A 780 5.52 17.96 -8.06
CA ASN A 780 6.88 18.50 -8.00
C ASN A 780 7.26 19.52 -9.10
N CYS A 781 6.33 20.03 -9.89
CA CYS A 781 6.66 21.14 -10.79
C CYS A 781 6.76 22.46 -10.00
N PHE A 782 7.75 23.29 -10.33
CA PHE A 782 8.01 24.56 -9.63
C PHE A 782 8.26 24.48 -8.10
N GLN A 783 8.64 23.31 -7.55
CA GLN A 783 8.79 23.01 -6.11
C GLN A 783 9.61 24.02 -5.28
N PHE A 784 10.53 24.80 -5.86
CA PHE A 784 11.29 25.84 -5.15
C PHE A 784 11.12 27.23 -5.77
N THR A 785 9.90 27.57 -6.23
CA THR A 785 9.59 28.83 -6.94
C THR A 785 9.01 29.90 -6.02
N PRO A 786 9.80 30.92 -5.58
CA PRO A 786 9.34 31.86 -4.57
C PRO A 786 8.29 32.87 -5.06
N SER A 787 8.08 33.00 -6.37
CA SER A 787 7.10 33.93 -6.95
C SER A 787 6.17 33.23 -7.94
N PHE A 788 4.90 33.09 -7.56
CA PHE A 788 3.85 32.46 -8.35
C PHE A 788 2.74 33.47 -8.67
N SER A 789 2.54 33.80 -9.95
CA SER A 789 1.62 34.85 -10.37
C SER A 789 0.75 34.46 -11.57
N ILE A 790 -0.58 34.43 -11.35
CA ILE A 790 -1.59 34.28 -12.41
C ILE A 790 -2.49 35.52 -12.39
N THR A 791 -2.50 36.28 -13.49
CA THR A 791 -3.19 37.57 -13.57
C THR A 791 -3.95 37.81 -14.88
N ASP A 792 -5.11 38.48 -14.78
CA ASP A 792 -5.96 38.90 -15.91
C ASP A 792 -6.39 37.76 -16.88
N CYS A 793 -6.33 36.51 -16.43
CA CYS A 793 -6.70 35.33 -17.21
C CYS A 793 -8.22 35.10 -17.16
N ALA A 794 -8.97 36.03 -17.77
CA ALA A 794 -10.41 36.23 -17.58
C ALA A 794 -11.37 35.08 -18.00
N LYS A 795 -10.87 33.92 -18.42
CA LYS A 795 -11.67 32.71 -18.67
C LYS A 795 -11.26 31.51 -17.82
N LEU A 796 -10.21 31.61 -17.00
CA LEU A 796 -9.82 30.58 -16.05
C LEU A 796 -11.01 30.28 -15.14
N ASN A 797 -11.26 28.99 -14.92
CA ASN A 797 -12.45 28.38 -14.34
C ASN A 797 -12.05 27.34 -13.28
N THR A 798 -11.06 26.50 -13.59
CA THR A 798 -10.36 25.66 -12.62
C THR A 798 -8.88 26.01 -12.55
N LEU A 799 -8.31 25.88 -11.35
CA LEU A 799 -6.88 25.81 -11.11
C LEU A 799 -6.62 24.63 -10.16
N MET A 800 -5.83 23.66 -10.63
CA MET A 800 -5.47 22.46 -9.89
C MET A 800 -3.95 22.42 -9.71
N LEU A 801 -3.51 22.23 -8.48
CA LEU A 801 -2.10 22.04 -8.10
C LEU A 801 -1.96 20.65 -7.47
N ALA A 802 -1.21 19.75 -8.11
CA ALA A 802 -0.89 18.43 -7.56
C ALA A 802 0.23 18.50 -6.51
N ASN A 803 0.61 17.35 -5.94
CA ASN A 803 1.49 17.28 -4.77
C ASN A 803 2.79 18.09 -4.93
N CYS A 804 3.12 18.93 -3.94
CA CYS A 804 4.27 19.83 -3.90
C CYS A 804 4.42 20.83 -5.08
N ALA A 805 3.39 21.01 -5.93
CA ALA A 805 3.43 21.88 -7.09
C ALA A 805 3.27 23.37 -6.74
N PHE A 806 4.39 24.08 -6.57
CA PHE A 806 4.58 25.39 -5.89
C PHE A 806 4.77 25.34 -4.36
N ASN A 807 5.46 24.30 -3.86
CA ASN A 807 6.09 24.31 -2.54
C ASN A 807 7.10 25.50 -2.41
N GLN A 808 7.48 25.85 -1.17
CA GLN A 808 8.38 26.95 -0.79
C GLN A 808 8.03 28.33 -1.43
N ALA A 809 6.75 28.61 -1.65
CA ALA A 809 6.31 29.86 -2.28
C ALA A 809 6.32 31.04 -1.29
N GLU A 810 7.03 32.13 -1.63
CA GLU A 810 7.06 33.35 -0.81
C GLU A 810 5.97 34.37 -1.22
N ASN A 811 5.70 34.51 -2.51
CA ASN A 811 4.88 35.58 -3.08
C ASN A 811 3.87 35.00 -4.09
N VAL A 812 2.67 34.67 -3.61
CA VAL A 812 1.58 34.13 -4.42
C VAL A 812 0.59 35.24 -4.79
N THR A 813 0.24 35.36 -6.07
CA THR A 813 -0.73 36.36 -6.55
C THR A 813 -1.70 35.77 -7.57
N LEU A 814 -2.97 35.65 -7.16
CA LEU A 814 -4.12 35.28 -7.99
C LEU A 814 -5.03 36.50 -8.12
N SER A 815 -4.95 37.23 -9.24
CA SER A 815 -5.63 38.53 -9.38
C SER A 815 -6.34 38.71 -10.72
N GLY A 816 -7.60 39.16 -10.69
CA GLY A 816 -8.37 39.46 -11.90
C GLY A 816 -8.81 38.21 -12.66
N LEU A 817 -9.32 37.21 -11.94
CA LEU A 817 -9.77 35.92 -12.49
C LEU A 817 -11.30 35.78 -12.31
N PRO A 818 -12.12 36.61 -12.98
CA PRO A 818 -13.54 36.77 -12.71
C PRO A 818 -14.42 35.54 -13.04
N ASN A 819 -13.87 34.48 -13.61
CA ASN A 819 -14.59 33.24 -13.89
C ASN A 819 -14.02 32.03 -13.14
N LEU A 820 -13.01 32.21 -12.27
CA LEU A 820 -12.46 31.10 -11.48
C LEU A 820 -13.53 30.63 -10.50
N VAL A 821 -13.88 29.34 -10.54
CA VAL A 821 -14.91 28.71 -9.71
C VAL A 821 -14.28 27.76 -8.68
N LEU A 822 -13.26 26.99 -9.10
CA LEU A 822 -12.58 25.99 -8.29
C LEU A 822 -11.08 26.30 -8.18
N LEU A 823 -10.54 26.27 -6.96
CA LEU A 823 -9.11 26.18 -6.66
C LEU A 823 -8.86 24.92 -5.83
N HIS A 824 -8.22 23.91 -6.39
CA HIS A 824 -7.91 22.65 -5.72
C HIS A 824 -6.39 22.50 -5.56
N MET A 825 -5.95 22.10 -4.37
CA MET A 825 -4.55 21.96 -3.98
C MET A 825 -4.37 20.62 -3.28
N HIS A 826 -3.49 19.76 -3.80
CA HIS A 826 -3.13 18.49 -3.17
C HIS A 826 -2.02 18.70 -2.11
N THR A 827 -1.61 17.64 -1.44
CA THR A 827 -0.58 17.60 -0.37
C THR A 827 0.64 18.47 -0.69
N GLU A 828 0.97 19.41 0.20
CA GLU A 828 2.05 20.40 0.09
C GLU A 828 2.05 21.33 -1.15
N ALA A 829 1.03 21.27 -2.02
CA ALA A 829 1.06 21.94 -3.30
C ALA A 829 1.37 23.44 -3.20
N LEU A 830 0.76 24.16 -2.26
CA LEU A 830 1.00 25.58 -2.03
C LEU A 830 1.52 25.86 -0.61
N GLN A 831 2.61 25.19 -0.22
CA GLN A 831 3.32 25.43 1.03
C GLN A 831 4.20 26.71 0.95
N GLY A 832 4.28 27.47 2.05
CA GLY A 832 5.09 28.69 2.12
C GLY A 832 6.54 28.44 2.59
N ALA A 833 7.49 29.27 2.16
CA ALA A 833 8.91 29.03 2.41
C ALA A 833 9.31 29.01 3.91
N HIS A 834 9.94 27.92 4.38
CA HIS A 834 10.34 27.75 5.79
C HIS A 834 11.34 28.82 6.26
N LEU A 835 12.27 29.21 5.40
CA LEU A 835 13.34 30.19 5.68
C LEU A 835 12.88 31.65 5.56
N SER A 836 11.61 31.91 5.22
CA SER A 836 11.10 33.28 4.97
C SER A 836 9.67 33.48 5.48
N ARG A 837 9.30 32.77 6.56
CA ARG A 837 8.01 32.84 7.28
C ARG A 837 7.52 34.28 7.51
N ASP A 838 8.42 35.21 7.81
CA ASP A 838 8.12 36.64 8.02
C ASP A 838 7.62 37.38 6.76
N ALA A 839 8.01 36.91 5.56
CA ALA A 839 7.76 37.56 4.26
C ALA A 839 6.65 36.88 3.43
N ASN A 840 6.32 35.63 3.73
CA ASN A 840 5.36 34.83 2.95
C ASN A 840 3.97 35.50 2.85
N MET A 841 3.54 35.78 1.61
CA MET A 841 2.35 36.56 1.29
C MET A 841 1.49 35.91 0.19
N LEU A 842 0.21 35.73 0.51
CA LEU A 842 -0.84 35.33 -0.42
C LEU A 842 -1.71 36.55 -0.79
N VAL A 843 -1.92 36.78 -2.09
CA VAL A 843 -2.81 37.83 -2.60
C VAL A 843 -3.91 37.22 -3.49
N MET A 844 -5.16 37.30 -3.05
CA MET A 844 -6.34 36.78 -3.75
C MET A 844 -7.34 37.92 -4.02
N LYS A 845 -7.49 38.29 -5.30
CA LYS A 845 -8.06 39.59 -5.67
C LYS A 845 -8.95 39.55 -6.92
N ASP A 846 -10.13 40.17 -6.84
CA ASP A 846 -11.10 40.16 -7.95
C ASP A 846 -11.43 38.73 -8.43
N LEU A 847 -11.88 37.89 -7.49
CA LEU A 847 -12.30 36.49 -7.71
C LEU A 847 -13.81 36.30 -7.35
N PRO A 848 -14.74 37.09 -7.93
CA PRO A 848 -16.14 37.16 -7.49
C PRO A 848 -17.00 35.89 -7.72
N ASN A 849 -16.52 34.95 -8.55
CA ASN A 849 -17.20 33.68 -8.85
C ASN A 849 -16.53 32.46 -8.21
N LEU A 850 -15.52 32.66 -7.35
CA LEU A 850 -14.86 31.56 -6.65
C LEU A 850 -15.84 30.95 -5.65
N GLU A 851 -16.32 29.75 -5.95
CA GLU A 851 -17.29 29.01 -5.15
C GLU A 851 -16.60 28.07 -4.18
N GLU A 852 -15.44 27.52 -4.55
CA GLU A 852 -14.77 26.47 -3.79
C GLU A 852 -13.25 26.63 -3.80
N MET A 853 -12.66 26.47 -2.61
CA MET A 853 -11.23 26.31 -2.42
C MET A 853 -11.00 25.09 -1.53
N MET A 854 -10.32 24.08 -2.09
CA MET A 854 -9.94 22.85 -1.41
C MET A 854 -8.42 22.76 -1.29
N GLY A 855 -7.95 22.34 -0.12
CA GLY A 855 -6.58 21.93 0.14
C GLY A 855 -6.57 20.66 0.98
N THR A 856 -5.76 19.68 0.59
CA THR A 856 -5.30 18.64 1.52
C THR A 856 -4.00 19.11 2.19
N ASP A 857 -3.16 18.19 2.64
CA ASP A 857 -2.19 18.36 3.71
C ASP A 857 -1.21 19.52 3.49
N LEU A 858 -0.86 20.18 4.60
CA LEU A 858 0.22 21.16 4.74
C LEU A 858 0.11 22.41 3.83
N ASN A 859 -0.98 22.55 3.07
CA ASN A 859 -1.23 23.69 2.21
C ASN A 859 -1.35 25.00 3.00
N LEU A 860 -0.74 26.07 2.48
CA LEU A 860 -0.75 27.40 3.09
C LEU A 860 -0.08 27.46 4.49
N MET A 861 0.66 26.42 4.88
CA MET A 861 1.63 26.47 5.99
C MET A 861 2.66 27.58 5.75
N TYR A 862 3.19 28.15 6.83
CA TYR A 862 4.18 29.25 6.85
C TYR A 862 3.78 30.56 6.15
N PHE A 863 2.58 30.68 5.55
CA PHE A 863 2.03 31.96 5.09
C PHE A 863 1.55 32.81 6.26
N ARG A 864 2.22 33.94 6.47
CA ARG A 864 1.92 34.90 7.55
C ARG A 864 0.83 35.92 7.18
N THR A 865 0.71 36.26 5.89
CA THR A 865 -0.21 37.31 5.44
C THR A 865 -1.04 36.90 4.23
N ALA A 866 -2.34 37.16 4.27
CA ALA A 866 -3.28 36.93 3.18
C ALA A 866 -4.10 38.19 2.88
N GLU A 867 -3.81 38.88 1.77
CA GLU A 867 -4.68 39.95 1.25
C GLU A 867 -5.80 39.34 0.41
N VAL A 868 -6.96 39.10 1.02
CA VAL A 868 -8.16 38.60 0.34
C VAL A 868 -9.13 39.78 0.13
N SER A 869 -9.42 40.13 -1.13
CA SER A 869 -10.36 41.21 -1.45
C SER A 869 -11.21 40.98 -2.71
N ARG A 870 -12.53 41.17 -2.56
CA ARG A 870 -13.54 40.91 -3.62
C ARG A 870 -13.49 39.47 -4.13
N VAL A 871 -13.61 38.53 -3.20
CA VAL A 871 -13.66 37.07 -3.43
C VAL A 871 -15.03 36.54 -3.03
N GLY A 872 -15.62 35.68 -3.88
CA GLY A 872 -17.00 35.22 -3.78
C GLY A 872 -18.05 36.31 -4.01
N SER A 873 -19.33 35.95 -3.93
CA SER A 873 -20.45 36.90 -4.04
C SER A 873 -21.70 36.47 -3.24
N PRO A 874 -22.69 37.35 -3.00
CA PRO A 874 -23.90 36.98 -2.24
C PRO A 874 -24.77 35.89 -2.91
N ASP A 875 -24.69 35.75 -4.24
CA ASP A 875 -25.39 34.72 -5.03
C ASP A 875 -24.57 33.43 -5.19
N ARG A 876 -23.25 33.50 -4.94
CA ARG A 876 -22.24 32.42 -5.03
C ARG A 876 -21.23 32.58 -3.89
N PRO A 877 -21.58 32.20 -2.64
CA PRO A 877 -20.72 32.41 -1.49
C PRO A 877 -19.67 31.30 -1.42
N MET A 878 -18.43 31.67 -1.10
CA MET A 878 -17.27 30.80 -1.19
C MET A 878 -17.22 29.80 -0.02
N GLN A 879 -16.95 28.53 -0.31
CA GLN A 879 -16.60 27.51 0.68
C GLN A 879 -15.08 27.28 0.69
N ILE A 880 -14.50 27.27 1.89
CA ILE A 880 -13.12 26.84 2.13
C ILE A 880 -13.18 25.51 2.88
N VAL A 881 -12.58 24.47 2.31
CA VAL A 881 -12.32 23.18 2.97
C VAL A 881 -10.82 22.97 2.98
N LEU A 882 -10.25 22.83 4.16
CA LEU A 882 -8.83 22.58 4.34
C LEU A 882 -8.70 21.36 5.26
N GLN A 883 -8.29 20.25 4.67
CA GLN A 883 -8.00 18.98 5.34
C GLN A 883 -6.50 18.97 5.67
N ALA A 884 -6.15 18.55 6.89
CA ALA A 884 -4.79 18.48 7.41
C ALA A 884 -3.95 19.77 7.27
N THR A 885 -3.88 20.56 8.35
CA THR A 885 -2.90 21.67 8.53
C THR A 885 -2.89 22.73 7.43
N ALA A 886 -3.82 23.67 7.53
CA ALA A 886 -3.68 24.95 6.86
C ALA A 886 -3.62 26.12 7.86
N PHE A 887 -2.71 27.06 7.55
CA PHE A 887 -2.41 28.29 8.28
C PHE A 887 -1.70 28.14 9.64
N SER A 888 -0.42 28.49 9.69
CA SER A 888 0.32 28.68 10.94
C SER A 888 -0.10 29.97 11.68
N THR A 889 -0.30 31.07 10.94
CA THR A 889 -0.64 32.40 11.48
C THR A 889 -1.37 33.26 10.44
N VAL A 890 -2.69 33.12 10.32
CA VAL A 890 -3.48 33.95 9.39
C VAL A 890 -4.28 35.05 10.10
N SER A 891 -3.77 36.27 9.95
CA SER A 891 -4.61 37.47 9.93
C SER A 891 -5.31 37.56 8.56
N LEU A 892 -6.57 37.12 8.49
CA LEU A 892 -7.42 37.26 7.30
C LEU A 892 -7.88 38.72 7.16
N VAL A 893 -7.01 39.59 6.64
CA VAL A 893 -7.30 41.03 6.52
C VAL A 893 -8.26 41.27 5.34
N THR A 894 -9.57 41.09 5.60
CA THR A 894 -10.64 41.23 4.60
C THR A 894 -10.81 42.68 4.15
N GLY A 895 -10.05 43.07 3.13
CA GLY A 895 -10.12 44.38 2.49
C GLY A 895 -11.41 44.54 1.68
N THR A 896 -12.50 44.93 2.35
CA THR A 896 -13.91 44.92 1.86
C THR A 896 -14.53 43.51 1.83
N PRO A 897 -15.85 43.36 2.07
CA PRO A 897 -16.41 42.11 2.59
C PRO A 897 -16.33 40.97 1.58
N CYS A 898 -15.62 39.91 1.97
CA CYS A 898 -15.67 38.61 1.31
C CYS A 898 -16.92 37.86 1.79
N GLN A 899 -17.46 36.94 0.99
CA GLN A 899 -18.69 36.21 1.33
C GLN A 899 -18.38 34.73 1.56
N LEU A 900 -17.83 34.43 2.75
CA LEU A 900 -17.50 33.08 3.18
C LEU A 900 -18.74 32.34 3.72
N TYR A 901 -19.08 31.21 3.09
CA TYR A 901 -20.23 30.39 3.45
C TYR A 901 -19.90 29.43 4.60
N ASN A 902 -18.87 28.60 4.40
CA ASN A 902 -18.32 27.71 5.40
C ASN A 902 -16.80 27.93 5.43
N VAL A 903 -16.24 27.86 6.62
CA VAL A 903 -14.83 27.48 6.81
C VAL A 903 -14.85 26.15 7.55
N ILE A 904 -14.27 25.13 6.91
CA ILE A 904 -14.20 23.77 7.42
C ILE A 904 -12.71 23.40 7.52
N PHE A 905 -12.30 23.03 8.73
CA PHE A 905 -10.96 22.53 9.02
C PHE A 905 -11.08 21.08 9.48
N GLU A 906 -10.71 20.13 8.64
CA GLU A 906 -10.85 18.70 8.92
C GLU A 906 -9.48 18.06 9.26
N ASN A 907 -9.52 16.95 10.01
CA ASN A 907 -8.39 16.13 10.50
C ASN A 907 -7.02 16.83 10.51
N SER A 908 -6.69 17.60 11.56
CA SER A 908 -5.42 18.32 11.65
C SER A 908 -4.69 18.03 12.97
N PRO A 909 -4.07 16.84 13.12
CA PRO A 909 -3.38 16.44 14.35
C PRO A 909 -2.10 17.26 14.63
N TYR A 910 -1.33 17.62 13.59
CA TYR A 910 -0.01 18.27 13.68
C TYR A 910 0.03 19.73 14.18
N LEU A 911 -0.91 20.13 15.05
CA LEU A 911 -0.70 21.27 15.95
C LEU A 911 0.03 20.88 17.26
N THR A 912 0.38 19.61 17.40
CA THR A 912 1.32 19.08 18.38
C THR A 912 2.77 19.15 17.87
N GLN A 913 3.69 19.37 18.81
CA GLN A 913 5.16 19.32 18.73
C GLN A 913 5.97 20.56 18.33
N ASN A 914 5.69 21.34 17.28
CA ASN A 914 6.60 22.44 16.90
C ASN A 914 6.64 23.56 17.96
N ALA A 915 7.64 23.54 18.86
CA ALA A 915 7.57 24.19 20.18
C ALA A 915 8.24 25.57 20.26
N HIS A 916 8.78 26.10 19.16
CA HIS A 916 9.67 27.27 19.17
C HIS A 916 9.16 28.49 18.37
N SER A 917 7.94 28.46 17.84
CA SER A 917 7.26 29.68 17.40
C SER A 917 6.81 30.53 18.60
N ASN A 918 7.75 31.28 19.19
CA ASN A 918 7.53 32.21 20.30
C ASN A 918 6.83 33.52 19.82
N SER A 919 5.86 33.36 18.91
CA SER A 919 5.06 34.40 18.28
C SER A 919 3.74 34.57 19.03
N ALA A 920 3.58 35.70 19.70
CA ALA A 920 2.34 36.05 20.40
C ALA A 920 1.15 36.23 19.45
N GLU A 921 -0.07 36.08 20.00
CA GLU A 921 -1.33 36.57 19.43
C GLU A 921 -1.76 35.97 18.06
N THR A 922 -1.91 34.63 17.99
CA THR A 922 -2.67 33.96 16.91
C THR A 922 -4.19 34.19 17.07
N THR A 923 -4.63 35.43 16.86
CA THR A 923 -6.04 35.83 17.00
C THR A 923 -6.82 35.53 15.72
N LEU A 924 -7.71 34.52 15.77
CA LEU A 924 -8.55 34.15 14.62
C LEU A 924 -9.68 35.18 14.40
N SER A 925 -9.38 36.25 13.68
CA SER A 925 -10.34 37.30 13.31
C SER A 925 -11.08 36.92 12.03
N VAL A 926 -12.35 36.51 12.16
CA VAL A 926 -13.23 36.19 11.02
C VAL A 926 -14.43 37.16 10.99
N THR A 927 -14.77 37.65 9.81
CA THR A 927 -15.94 38.51 9.58
C THR A 927 -16.94 37.86 8.62
N ASP A 928 -18.24 38.14 8.79
CA ASP A 928 -19.34 37.68 7.92
C ASP A 928 -19.53 36.14 7.77
N LEU A 929 -18.80 35.31 8.55
CA LEU A 929 -18.90 33.85 8.53
C LEU A 929 -20.32 33.34 8.86
N ARG A 930 -20.80 32.30 8.16
CA ARG A 930 -22.08 31.62 8.47
C ARG A 930 -21.96 30.29 9.19
N ARG A 931 -20.92 29.48 8.93
CA ARG A 931 -20.67 28.22 9.62
C ARG A 931 -19.20 28.05 9.93
N LEU A 932 -18.89 27.81 11.20
CA LEU A 932 -17.58 27.36 11.67
C LEU A 932 -17.65 25.85 11.94
N VAL A 933 -16.79 25.08 11.28
CA VAL A 933 -16.56 23.67 11.60
C VAL A 933 -15.08 23.48 11.89
N VAL A 934 -14.76 23.18 13.15
CA VAL A 934 -13.48 22.67 13.60
C VAL A 934 -13.62 21.15 13.68
N GLY A 935 -12.75 20.41 13.01
CA GLY A 935 -12.72 18.94 12.95
C GLY A 935 -12.15 18.30 14.21
N ASN A 936 -11.51 17.14 14.07
CA ASN A 936 -10.87 16.41 15.17
C ASN A 936 -9.39 16.79 15.30
N GLY A 937 -8.87 16.90 16.53
CA GLY A 937 -7.48 17.29 16.84
C GLY A 937 -7.15 18.78 16.65
N CYS A 938 -8.07 19.57 16.11
CA CYS A 938 -7.78 20.86 15.50
C CYS A 938 -7.63 22.02 16.49
N TYR A 939 -6.75 22.97 16.16
CA TYR A 939 -6.58 24.28 16.84
C TYR A 939 -6.26 24.24 18.34
N ASN A 940 -5.61 23.17 18.80
CA ASN A 940 -5.33 22.93 20.22
C ASN A 940 -4.45 23.96 20.94
N ARG A 941 -3.75 24.85 20.22
CA ARG A 941 -2.93 25.94 20.78
C ARG A 941 -3.55 27.35 20.64
N VAL A 942 -4.80 27.48 20.18
CA VAL A 942 -5.46 28.79 20.03
C VAL A 942 -5.99 29.29 21.38
N PRO A 943 -5.55 30.48 21.89
CA PRO A 943 -5.93 30.94 23.23
C PRO A 943 -7.27 31.69 23.30
N GLU A 944 -7.69 32.34 22.20
CA GLU A 944 -8.89 33.18 22.09
C GLU A 944 -9.41 33.19 20.63
N ILE A 945 -10.73 33.34 20.44
CA ILE A 945 -11.38 33.51 19.12
C ILE A 945 -12.37 34.68 19.21
N ASP A 946 -12.23 35.70 18.35
CA ASP A 946 -13.15 36.84 18.31
C ASP A 946 -14.32 36.62 17.34
N PHE A 947 -15.53 36.57 17.87
CA PHE A 947 -16.78 36.48 17.10
C PHE A 947 -17.46 37.84 16.86
N SER A 948 -16.86 38.97 17.27
CA SER A 948 -17.47 40.32 17.18
C SER A 948 -17.87 40.73 15.75
N GLY A 949 -17.14 40.25 14.74
CA GLY A 949 -17.43 40.45 13.32
C GLY A 949 -18.38 39.42 12.67
N CYS A 950 -18.81 38.39 13.41
CA CYS A 950 -19.53 37.23 12.89
C CYS A 950 -21.06 37.35 12.99
N ALA A 951 -21.64 38.50 12.64
CA ALA A 951 -23.08 38.76 12.79
C ALA A 951 -23.99 37.81 11.95
N ALA A 952 -23.44 37.13 10.94
CA ALA A 952 -24.15 36.17 10.09
C ALA A 952 -24.02 34.70 10.54
N LEU A 953 -23.33 34.42 11.66
CA LEU A 953 -22.98 33.07 12.10
C LEU A 953 -24.22 32.29 12.57
N GLN A 954 -24.42 31.11 12.00
CA GLN A 954 -25.58 30.23 12.19
C GLN A 954 -25.24 28.95 12.96
N LYS A 955 -24.03 28.41 12.80
CA LYS A 955 -23.59 27.20 13.50
C LYS A 955 -22.12 27.27 13.90
N ILE A 956 -21.83 26.72 15.07
CA ILE A 956 -20.48 26.38 15.53
C ILE A 956 -20.48 24.88 15.84
N ARG A 957 -19.54 24.15 15.23
CA ARG A 957 -19.24 22.75 15.55
C ARG A 957 -17.75 22.62 15.82
N VAL A 958 -17.41 21.94 16.90
CA VAL A 958 -16.05 21.52 17.27
C VAL A 958 -16.06 20.00 17.36
N GLY A 959 -15.12 19.33 16.71
CA GLY A 959 -14.96 17.88 16.76
C GLY A 959 -14.34 17.40 18.08
N LYS A 960 -13.71 16.23 18.05
CA LYS A 960 -13.04 15.64 19.21
C LYS A 960 -11.64 16.23 19.42
N PHE A 961 -11.09 16.14 20.64
CA PHE A 961 -9.71 16.52 20.98
C PHE A 961 -9.29 17.91 20.45
N SER A 962 -10.19 18.90 20.49
CA SER A 962 -10.03 20.16 19.74
C SER A 962 -10.15 21.41 20.61
N LEU A 963 -9.50 22.49 20.17
CA LEU A 963 -9.41 23.78 20.85
C LEU A 963 -8.92 23.67 22.32
N CYS A 964 -8.08 22.69 22.64
CA CYS A 964 -7.71 22.36 24.02
C CYS A 964 -7.22 23.57 24.85
N MET A 965 -6.29 24.39 24.37
CA MET A 965 -5.79 25.59 25.09
C MET A 965 -6.69 26.83 24.97
N LEU A 966 -7.89 26.74 24.40
CA LEU A 966 -8.81 27.87 24.34
C LEU A 966 -9.23 28.27 25.75
N SER A 967 -8.88 29.50 26.16
CA SER A 967 -9.14 29.98 27.51
C SER A 967 -10.61 30.35 27.69
N GLN A 968 -11.22 31.03 26.72
CA GLN A 968 -12.59 31.53 26.82
C GLN A 968 -13.36 31.33 25.51
N LEU A 969 -14.64 30.95 25.64
CA LEU A 969 -15.59 30.81 24.54
C LEU A 969 -16.74 31.81 24.74
N GLU A 970 -16.54 33.02 24.21
CA GLU A 970 -17.41 34.20 24.37
C GLU A 970 -18.39 34.33 23.19
N LEU A 971 -19.57 33.71 23.29
CA LEU A 971 -20.63 33.78 22.29
C LEU A 971 -21.66 34.85 22.68
N ARG A 972 -21.35 36.11 22.36
CA ARG A 972 -22.13 37.29 22.79
C ARG A 972 -22.79 38.02 21.61
N GLY A 973 -24.11 38.20 21.67
CA GLY A 973 -24.84 39.10 20.76
C GLY A 973 -24.99 38.61 19.31
N LEU A 974 -24.87 37.30 19.06
CA LEU A 974 -24.90 36.70 17.73
C LEU A 974 -26.36 36.47 17.26
N PRO A 975 -26.90 37.27 16.31
CA PRO A 975 -28.35 37.31 16.05
C PRO A 975 -28.85 36.13 15.19
N GLU A 976 -27.95 35.49 14.45
CA GLU A 976 -28.28 34.41 13.51
C GLU A 976 -28.00 32.99 14.06
N LEU A 977 -27.29 32.87 15.19
CA LEU A 977 -26.77 31.60 15.72
C LEU A 977 -27.92 30.64 16.10
N GLU A 978 -27.91 29.41 15.58
CA GLU A 978 -28.95 28.39 15.78
C GLU A 978 -28.48 27.18 16.62
N SER A 979 -27.24 26.71 16.48
CA SER A 979 -26.67 25.61 17.29
C SER A 979 -25.19 25.82 17.65
N VAL A 980 -24.80 25.25 18.81
CA VAL A 980 -23.42 25.08 19.26
C VAL A 980 -23.21 23.62 19.65
N GLU A 981 -22.26 22.96 18.99
CA GLU A 981 -21.88 21.56 19.17
C GLU A 981 -20.40 21.48 19.55
N ILE A 982 -20.06 20.90 20.70
CA ILE A 982 -18.68 20.61 21.14
C ILE A 982 -18.51 19.09 21.24
N GLY A 983 -17.48 18.52 20.63
CA GLY A 983 -17.17 17.09 20.67
C GLY A 983 -16.47 16.63 21.95
N ASP A 984 -16.05 15.37 21.94
CA ASP A 984 -15.40 14.69 23.06
C ASP A 984 -13.97 15.22 23.30
N GLU A 985 -13.51 15.25 24.56
CA GLU A 985 -12.16 15.62 24.99
C GLU A 985 -11.68 17.01 24.50
N SER A 986 -12.61 17.86 24.05
CA SER A 986 -12.40 19.20 23.52
C SER A 986 -12.52 20.27 24.59
N LEU A 987 -11.80 21.40 24.42
CA LEU A 987 -11.69 22.48 25.42
C LEU A 987 -11.12 22.00 26.79
N CYS A 988 -10.34 20.90 26.80
CA CYS A 988 -9.88 20.23 28.01
C CYS A 988 -8.56 20.79 28.62
N CYS A 989 -7.80 21.58 27.84
CA CYS A 989 -6.51 22.18 28.22
C CYS A 989 -5.43 21.15 28.60
N MET A 990 -4.99 20.35 27.61
CA MET A 990 -3.70 19.66 27.69
C MET A 990 -2.55 20.67 27.66
N GLN A 991 -1.64 20.59 28.64
CA GLN A 991 -0.35 21.31 28.65
C GLN A 991 0.76 20.52 29.39
N ASP A 992 0.43 19.34 29.94
CA ASP A 992 1.36 18.41 30.59
C ASP A 992 0.90 16.97 30.28
N ASP A 993 1.79 16.10 29.79
CA ASP A 993 1.48 14.80 29.17
C ASP A 993 1.16 13.65 30.17
N VAL A 994 0.52 13.96 31.31
CA VAL A 994 0.50 13.06 32.50
C VAL A 994 -0.91 12.50 32.84
N MET A 995 -1.97 12.97 32.18
CA MET A 995 -3.36 12.67 32.60
C MET A 995 -3.87 11.27 32.23
N TYR A 996 -3.44 10.66 31.12
CA TYR A 996 -4.02 9.39 30.62
C TYR A 996 -3.64 8.13 31.43
N LEU A 997 -2.72 8.23 32.40
CA LEU A 997 -2.11 7.07 33.07
C LEU A 997 -2.44 6.93 34.58
N ASN A 998 -3.28 7.80 35.16
CA ASN A 998 -3.62 7.73 36.59
C ASN A 998 -5.14 7.85 36.87
N ARG A 999 -5.83 6.70 36.92
CA ARG A 999 -7.21 6.63 37.46
C ARG A 999 -7.30 6.85 38.98
N ASP A 1000 -6.17 6.74 39.70
CA ASP A 1000 -6.09 6.80 41.17
C ASP A 1000 -5.56 8.14 41.71
N LEU A 1001 -5.72 9.25 40.98
CA LEU A 1001 -5.24 10.58 41.38
C LEU A 1001 -6.15 11.23 42.47
N VAL A 1002 -6.10 10.66 43.68
CA VAL A 1002 -6.96 10.98 44.84
C VAL A 1002 -6.75 12.38 45.43
N SER A 1003 -5.76 13.15 44.97
CA SER A 1003 -5.58 14.56 45.39
C SER A 1003 -5.00 15.44 44.28
N PHE A 1004 -5.83 16.34 43.73
CA PHE A 1004 -5.37 17.44 42.88
C PHE A 1004 -5.10 18.68 43.74
N ASP A 1005 -3.82 19.09 43.86
CA ASP A 1005 -3.38 20.19 44.73
C ASP A 1005 -3.78 21.57 44.17
N MET A 1006 -5.01 22.00 44.46
CA MET A 1006 -5.56 23.27 43.99
C MET A 1006 -4.79 24.52 44.45
N GLU A 1007 -3.96 24.46 45.51
CA GLU A 1007 -3.26 25.67 46.01
C GLU A 1007 -2.17 26.20 45.06
N LYS A 1008 -1.76 25.42 44.04
CA LYS A 1008 -0.72 25.83 43.07
C LYS A 1008 -1.24 26.21 41.68
N SER A 1009 -2.46 25.85 41.31
CA SER A 1009 -3.04 26.23 40.00
C SER A 1009 -3.65 27.63 40.07
N VAL A 1010 -2.79 28.64 40.20
CA VAL A 1010 -3.20 30.03 40.43
C VAL A 1010 -3.72 30.68 39.14
N VAL A 1011 -5.05 30.68 39.01
CA VAL A 1011 -5.85 31.53 38.10
C VAL A 1011 -5.69 31.25 36.60
N ALA A 1012 -6.54 30.36 36.09
CA ALA A 1012 -7.09 30.46 34.73
C ALA A 1012 -8.61 30.59 34.83
N HIS A 1013 -9.15 31.80 34.57
CA HIS A 1013 -10.60 32.05 34.57
C HIS A 1013 -11.25 31.57 33.26
N ASN A 1014 -11.16 30.27 33.01
CA ASN A 1014 -11.65 29.65 31.77
C ASN A 1014 -13.18 29.57 31.77
N ALA A 1015 -13.81 30.13 30.74
CA ALA A 1015 -15.24 30.43 30.78
C ALA A 1015 -15.95 30.23 29.44
N MET A 1016 -17.08 29.51 29.47
CA MET A 1016 -18.02 29.42 28.35
C MET A 1016 -19.19 30.36 28.63
N ARG A 1017 -19.32 31.43 27.84
CA ARG A 1017 -20.33 32.49 28.05
C ARG A 1017 -21.17 32.70 26.81
N VAL A 1018 -22.39 32.19 26.82
CA VAL A 1018 -23.39 32.31 25.76
C VAL A 1018 -24.46 33.32 26.18
N VAL A 1019 -24.49 34.49 25.53
CA VAL A 1019 -25.30 35.64 25.98
C VAL A 1019 -25.94 36.37 24.80
N ASP A 1020 -27.25 36.62 24.89
CA ASP A 1020 -28.02 37.38 23.88
C ASP A 1020 -27.93 36.78 22.46
N CYS A 1021 -28.15 35.46 22.35
CA CYS A 1021 -28.21 34.73 21.08
C CYS A 1021 -29.68 34.39 20.75
N PRO A 1022 -30.44 35.29 20.09
CA PRO A 1022 -31.90 35.21 19.97
C PRO A 1022 -32.44 34.09 19.09
N LYS A 1023 -31.61 33.45 18.25
CA LYS A 1023 -32.00 32.30 17.42
C LYS A 1023 -31.62 30.93 17.99
N LEU A 1024 -30.72 30.88 18.97
CA LEU A 1024 -30.09 29.65 19.46
C LEU A 1024 -31.13 28.65 19.94
N ARG A 1025 -30.96 27.37 19.61
CA ARG A 1025 -31.93 26.28 19.86
C ARG A 1025 -31.39 25.18 20.76
N THR A 1026 -30.11 24.86 20.58
CA THR A 1026 -29.41 23.75 21.25
C THR A 1026 -27.99 24.16 21.61
N ILE A 1027 -27.55 23.69 22.78
CA ILE A 1027 -26.14 23.63 23.18
C ILE A 1027 -25.90 22.18 23.59
N SER A 1028 -24.86 21.54 23.04
CA SER A 1028 -24.48 20.17 23.38
C SER A 1028 -22.95 20.03 23.48
N THR A 1029 -22.47 19.32 24.49
CA THR A 1029 -21.05 18.97 24.65
C THR A 1029 -20.84 17.45 24.73
N GLY A 1030 -19.67 16.96 24.31
CA GLY A 1030 -19.29 15.54 24.32
C GLY A 1030 -18.71 15.05 25.66
N LEU A 1031 -18.15 13.85 25.66
CA LEU A 1031 -17.44 13.24 26.80
C LEU A 1031 -16.20 14.07 27.19
N HIS A 1032 -15.90 14.19 28.50
CA HIS A 1032 -14.69 14.81 29.06
C HIS A 1032 -14.41 16.24 28.52
N SER A 1033 -15.45 16.95 28.10
CA SER A 1033 -15.34 18.26 27.44
C SER A 1033 -15.28 19.41 28.45
N CYS A 1034 -14.59 20.50 28.10
CA CYS A 1034 -14.47 21.69 28.94
C CYS A 1034 -13.87 21.41 30.34
N TRP A 1035 -12.99 20.40 30.48
CA TRP A 1035 -12.54 19.87 31.78
C TRP A 1035 -11.96 20.93 32.74
N LYS A 1036 -11.20 21.93 32.24
CA LYS A 1036 -10.66 23.04 33.04
C LYS A 1036 -11.50 24.34 33.02
N TYR A 1037 -12.76 24.31 32.58
CA TYR A 1037 -13.61 25.50 32.55
C TYR A 1037 -14.32 25.74 33.89
N SER A 1038 -13.91 26.78 34.61
CA SER A 1038 -14.47 27.16 35.91
C SER A 1038 -15.76 27.98 35.84
N ALA A 1039 -16.24 28.37 34.65
CA ALA A 1039 -17.53 29.04 34.50
C ALA A 1039 -18.33 28.59 33.26
N LEU A 1040 -19.62 28.30 33.46
CA LEU A 1040 -20.61 28.01 32.41
C LEU A 1040 -21.81 28.94 32.55
N VAL A 1041 -21.99 29.82 31.56
CA VAL A 1041 -22.97 30.91 31.63
C VAL A 1041 -23.83 30.98 30.37
N ILE A 1042 -25.15 30.87 30.53
CA ILE A 1042 -26.14 30.85 29.44
C ILE A 1042 -27.28 31.82 29.79
N ARG A 1043 -27.30 33.01 29.18
CA ARG A 1043 -28.28 34.08 29.49
C ARG A 1043 -28.96 34.65 28.24
N TRP A 1044 -30.22 35.05 28.39
CA TRP A 1044 -31.01 35.76 27.36
C TRP A 1044 -31.04 35.08 25.99
N CYS A 1045 -31.16 33.75 25.95
CA CYS A 1045 -31.33 32.96 24.72
C CYS A 1045 -32.81 32.51 24.59
N PRO A 1046 -33.74 33.39 24.14
CA PRO A 1046 -35.19 33.17 24.21
C PRO A 1046 -35.75 32.04 23.33
N ARG A 1047 -34.93 31.42 22.47
CA ARG A 1047 -35.31 30.26 21.64
C ARG A 1047 -34.63 28.95 22.04
N LEU A 1048 -33.69 28.99 22.99
CA LEU A 1048 -32.95 27.81 23.44
C LEU A 1048 -33.96 26.80 24.00
N THR A 1049 -33.98 25.58 23.48
CA THR A 1049 -34.98 24.56 23.86
C THR A 1049 -34.41 23.42 24.70
N SER A 1050 -33.13 23.11 24.57
CA SER A 1050 -32.40 22.12 25.36
C SER A 1050 -30.95 22.54 25.58
N VAL A 1051 -30.39 22.10 26.71
CA VAL A 1051 -28.96 22.13 27.00
C VAL A 1051 -28.57 20.71 27.41
N SER A 1052 -27.54 20.15 26.77
CA SER A 1052 -26.99 18.83 27.08
C SER A 1052 -25.51 18.98 27.41
N ILE A 1053 -25.11 18.52 28.59
CA ILE A 1053 -23.71 18.46 29.01
C ILE A 1053 -23.32 16.99 28.98
N GLY A 1054 -22.35 16.63 28.12
CA GLY A 1054 -21.84 15.26 28.02
C GLY A 1054 -21.14 14.81 29.29
N GLU A 1055 -20.78 13.53 29.37
CA GLU A 1055 -20.19 12.95 30.59
C GLU A 1055 -18.80 13.54 30.88
N GLU A 1056 -18.34 13.43 32.13
CA GLU A 1056 -17.11 14.04 32.66
C GLU A 1056 -16.90 15.55 32.39
N SER A 1057 -17.93 16.28 31.94
CA SER A 1057 -17.77 17.65 31.46
C SER A 1057 -18.04 18.70 32.53
N PHE A 1058 -17.23 19.77 32.54
CA PHE A 1058 -17.24 20.81 33.59
C PHE A 1058 -17.20 20.22 35.03
N PRO A 1059 -16.17 19.45 35.43
CA PRO A 1059 -16.12 18.77 36.73
C PRO A 1059 -16.01 19.72 37.94
N TYR A 1060 -15.38 20.90 37.78
CA TYR A 1060 -15.14 21.88 38.87
C TYR A 1060 -15.53 23.29 38.41
N VAL A 1061 -16.66 23.82 38.89
CA VAL A 1061 -17.25 25.09 38.41
C VAL A 1061 -17.48 26.08 39.56
N GLU A 1062 -16.90 27.27 39.42
CA GLU A 1062 -17.16 28.43 40.28
C GLU A 1062 -18.51 29.08 39.96
N GLU A 1063 -18.75 29.46 38.71
CA GLU A 1063 -19.98 30.14 38.25
C GLU A 1063 -20.76 29.28 37.25
N LEU A 1064 -21.85 28.65 37.69
CA LEU A 1064 -22.86 28.05 36.82
C LEU A 1064 -24.10 28.94 36.81
N GLU A 1065 -24.39 29.63 35.71
CA GLU A 1065 -25.58 30.47 35.59
C GLU A 1065 -26.38 30.21 34.31
N VAL A 1066 -27.60 29.67 34.46
CA VAL A 1066 -28.58 29.52 33.38
C VAL A 1066 -29.81 30.38 33.70
N LYS A 1067 -29.93 31.54 33.04
CA LYS A 1067 -31.00 32.52 33.34
C LYS A 1067 -31.76 33.09 32.14
N ASP A 1068 -33.02 33.42 32.38
CA ASP A 1068 -33.93 34.14 31.48
C ASP A 1068 -34.17 33.45 30.11
N ASN A 1069 -33.84 32.15 29.98
CA ASN A 1069 -33.95 31.39 28.75
C ASN A 1069 -35.39 30.87 28.55
N ALA A 1070 -36.27 31.76 28.07
CA ALA A 1070 -37.73 31.61 28.10
C ALA A 1070 -38.32 30.36 27.41
N ALA A 1071 -37.60 29.72 26.48
CA ALA A 1071 -38.06 28.55 25.74
C ALA A 1071 -37.44 27.22 26.20
N LEU A 1072 -36.52 27.24 27.18
CA LEU A 1072 -35.75 26.07 27.61
C LEU A 1072 -36.69 25.05 28.26
N LYS A 1073 -36.73 23.82 27.74
CA LYS A 1073 -37.67 22.77 28.17
C LYS A 1073 -37.02 21.72 29.06
N GLU A 1074 -35.72 21.51 28.86
CA GLU A 1074 -34.99 20.34 29.31
C GLU A 1074 -33.51 20.70 29.51
N ILE A 1075 -32.93 20.23 30.60
CA ILE A 1075 -31.49 20.27 30.87
C ILE A 1075 -31.06 18.84 31.18
N GLU A 1076 -30.02 18.36 30.52
CA GLU A 1076 -29.45 17.03 30.71
C GLU A 1076 -27.95 17.15 31.04
N VAL A 1077 -27.51 16.41 32.06
CA VAL A 1077 -26.15 16.44 32.60
C VAL A 1077 -25.63 15.02 32.73
N GLY A 1078 -24.50 14.74 32.08
CA GLY A 1078 -23.84 13.44 32.05
C GLY A 1078 -23.16 13.04 33.37
N SER A 1079 -22.62 11.82 33.41
CA SER A 1079 -21.99 11.28 34.62
C SER A 1079 -20.76 12.10 35.00
N PHE A 1080 -20.47 12.26 36.29
CA PHE A 1080 -19.35 13.06 36.83
C PHE A 1080 -19.29 14.52 36.32
N SER A 1081 -20.36 15.02 35.71
CA SER A 1081 -20.41 16.33 35.04
C SER A 1081 -21.13 17.34 35.92
N LEU A 1082 -20.66 18.59 35.93
CA LEU A 1082 -21.04 19.57 36.97
C LEU A 1082 -20.90 18.94 38.38
N ARG A 1083 -19.79 18.22 38.62
CA ARG A 1083 -19.55 17.46 39.87
C ARG A 1083 -19.46 18.41 41.06
N THR A 1084 -18.42 19.22 41.16
CA THR A 1084 -18.34 20.28 42.17
C THR A 1084 -18.79 21.60 41.56
N VAL A 1085 -19.91 22.16 42.04
CA VAL A 1085 -20.40 23.48 41.63
C VAL A 1085 -20.50 24.38 42.87
N TRP A 1086 -19.69 25.43 42.93
CA TRP A 1086 -19.68 26.34 44.08
C TRP A 1086 -20.86 27.32 44.06
N HIS A 1087 -21.17 27.96 42.93
CA HIS A 1087 -22.31 28.86 42.79
C HIS A 1087 -23.16 28.50 41.55
N GLY A 1088 -24.14 27.61 41.74
CA GLY A 1088 -25.10 27.21 40.72
C GLY A 1088 -26.42 27.97 40.81
N VAL A 1089 -26.85 28.61 39.72
CA VAL A 1089 -28.14 29.31 39.64
C VAL A 1089 -28.90 28.98 38.36
N LEU A 1090 -30.08 28.36 38.53
CA LEU A 1090 -31.08 28.11 37.49
C LEU A 1090 -32.28 29.01 37.79
N GLU A 1091 -32.42 30.13 37.08
CA GLU A 1091 -33.45 31.15 37.40
C GLU A 1091 -34.23 31.65 36.18
N ASN A 1092 -35.53 31.90 36.35
CA ASN A 1092 -36.44 32.42 35.32
C ASN A 1092 -36.51 31.56 34.04
N LEU A 1093 -36.73 30.25 34.21
CA LEU A 1093 -36.87 29.28 33.10
C LEU A 1093 -38.34 28.81 32.99
N PRO A 1094 -39.27 29.64 32.46
CA PRO A 1094 -40.71 29.41 32.54
C PRO A 1094 -41.23 28.22 31.71
N ALA A 1095 -40.46 27.74 30.74
CA ALA A 1095 -40.80 26.59 29.90
C ALA A 1095 -40.18 25.26 30.37
N LEU A 1096 -39.30 25.29 31.37
CA LEU A 1096 -38.53 24.13 31.84
C LEU A 1096 -39.48 23.12 32.46
N LYS A 1097 -39.46 21.87 31.97
CA LYS A 1097 -40.35 20.78 32.41
C LYS A 1097 -39.61 19.71 33.18
N GLU A 1098 -38.33 19.51 32.85
CA GLU A 1098 -37.53 18.40 33.30
C GLU A 1098 -36.06 18.79 33.42
N ILE A 1099 -35.42 18.27 34.46
CA ILE A 1099 -33.97 18.24 34.63
C ILE A 1099 -33.59 16.77 34.77
N LYS A 1100 -32.60 16.32 33.99
CA LYS A 1100 -31.97 15.00 34.08
C LYS A 1100 -30.53 15.16 34.56
N LEU A 1101 -30.16 14.33 35.51
CA LEU A 1101 -28.79 14.10 35.98
C LEU A 1101 -28.47 12.62 35.76
N LYS A 1102 -27.22 12.26 35.43
CA LYS A 1102 -26.73 10.88 35.53
C LYS A 1102 -26.19 10.63 36.94
N GLU A 1103 -25.01 10.03 37.10
CA GLU A 1103 -24.36 9.86 38.41
C GLU A 1103 -23.29 10.94 38.67
N HIS A 1104 -23.09 11.28 39.94
CA HIS A 1104 -22.13 12.25 40.46
C HIS A 1104 -22.27 13.71 39.97
N CYS A 1105 -23.47 14.13 39.56
CA CYS A 1105 -23.77 15.56 39.33
C CYS A 1105 -24.06 16.27 40.67
N PHE A 1106 -23.54 17.50 40.84
CA PHE A 1106 -23.68 18.29 42.07
C PHE A 1106 -23.29 17.51 43.35
N TYR A 1107 -22.10 16.91 43.31
CA TYR A 1107 -21.50 16.01 44.29
C TYR A 1107 -20.10 16.52 44.69
N SER A 1108 -19.90 16.91 45.95
CA SER A 1108 -18.55 17.09 46.53
C SER A 1108 -18.19 15.90 47.43
N ALA A 1109 -17.08 15.23 47.11
CA ALA A 1109 -16.54 14.11 47.90
C ALA A 1109 -15.97 14.59 49.24
N ASP A 1110 -15.25 15.71 49.19
CA ASP A 1110 -14.44 16.18 50.31
C ASP A 1110 -15.15 17.24 51.13
N ASN A 1111 -14.80 17.30 52.43
CA ASN A 1111 -15.15 18.41 53.33
C ASN A 1111 -14.21 19.61 53.11
N THR A 1112 -13.95 19.98 51.86
CA THR A 1112 -13.06 21.09 51.48
C THR A 1112 -13.74 22.46 51.71
N PHE A 1113 -12.91 23.50 51.83
CA PHE A 1113 -13.24 24.71 52.60
C PHE A 1113 -14.23 25.71 51.95
N LEU A 1114 -14.93 25.36 50.88
CA LEU A 1114 -15.80 26.28 50.12
C LEU A 1114 -17.26 25.81 50.03
N PRO A 1115 -18.24 26.64 50.43
CA PRO A 1115 -19.66 26.27 50.49
C PRO A 1115 -20.28 26.18 49.09
N ALA A 1116 -20.65 24.98 48.66
CA ALA A 1116 -21.40 24.75 47.43
C ALA A 1116 -22.87 25.17 47.59
N GLU A 1117 -23.39 26.02 46.69
CA GLU A 1117 -24.79 26.45 46.62
C GLU A 1117 -25.46 26.10 45.28
N LEU A 1118 -26.70 25.61 45.33
CA LEU A 1118 -27.57 25.46 44.15
C LEU A 1118 -28.91 26.18 44.37
N VAL A 1119 -29.23 27.12 43.49
CA VAL A 1119 -30.45 27.95 43.55
C VAL A 1119 -31.33 27.67 42.32
N MET A 1120 -32.49 27.06 42.55
CA MET A 1120 -33.53 26.76 41.55
C MET A 1120 -34.74 27.67 41.78
N LYS A 1121 -34.88 28.71 40.94
CA LYS A 1121 -35.78 29.85 41.23
C LYS A 1121 -36.67 30.22 40.05
N ASN A 1122 -37.97 30.36 40.31
CA ASN A 1122 -38.98 30.71 39.30
C ASN A 1122 -38.99 29.72 38.10
N LEU A 1123 -39.20 28.44 38.39
CA LEU A 1123 -39.28 27.34 37.41
C LEU A 1123 -40.72 26.75 37.37
N PRO A 1124 -41.74 27.52 36.94
CA PRO A 1124 -43.16 27.20 37.17
C PRO A 1124 -43.74 26.02 36.38
N GLU A 1125 -43.08 25.53 35.33
CA GLU A 1125 -43.52 24.34 34.56
C GLU A 1125 -42.76 23.05 34.93
N LEU A 1126 -41.74 23.13 35.80
CA LEU A 1126 -40.87 22.00 36.16
C LEU A 1126 -41.70 20.95 36.91
N LYS A 1127 -41.72 19.73 36.39
CA LYS A 1127 -42.53 18.60 36.87
C LYS A 1127 -41.70 17.37 37.21
N ARG A 1128 -40.53 17.22 36.59
CA ARG A 1128 -39.63 16.09 36.79
C ARG A 1128 -38.22 16.57 37.14
N LEU A 1129 -37.66 16.02 38.19
CA LEU A 1129 -36.23 16.06 38.49
C LEU A 1129 -35.78 14.61 38.56
N ARG A 1130 -35.07 14.15 37.53
CA ARG A 1130 -34.62 12.75 37.39
C ARG A 1130 -33.10 12.70 37.59
N GLY A 1131 -32.63 11.65 38.27
CA GLY A 1131 -31.23 11.45 38.60
C GLY A 1131 -30.94 9.98 38.90
N GLU A 1132 -29.73 9.53 38.58
CA GLU A 1132 -29.25 8.20 38.94
C GLU A 1132 -28.70 8.19 40.38
N ASN A 1133 -27.96 7.17 40.84
CA ASN A 1133 -27.94 6.85 42.28
C ASN A 1133 -27.24 7.86 43.20
N THR A 1134 -26.31 8.66 42.70
CA THR A 1134 -25.46 9.52 43.54
C THR A 1134 -25.47 10.95 43.00
N ASN A 1135 -26.23 11.86 43.61
CA ASN A 1135 -26.38 13.25 43.18
C ASN A 1135 -26.64 14.15 44.40
N LEU A 1136 -26.50 15.47 44.26
CA LEU A 1136 -26.88 16.47 45.28
C LEU A 1136 -26.28 16.17 46.67
N ILE A 1137 -24.95 16.03 46.72
CA ILE A 1137 -24.17 15.63 47.90
C ILE A 1137 -23.23 16.74 48.33
N SER A 1138 -23.21 17.02 49.65
CA SER A 1138 -22.33 18.00 50.30
C SER A 1138 -22.60 19.45 49.88
N LEU A 1139 -23.88 19.84 49.82
CA LEU A 1139 -24.30 21.20 49.50
C LEU A 1139 -24.49 22.04 50.77
N SER A 1140 -23.86 23.21 50.86
CA SER A 1140 -24.11 24.16 51.95
C SER A 1140 -25.50 24.81 51.86
N ARG A 1141 -26.08 24.86 50.65
CA ARG A 1141 -27.38 25.46 50.40
C ARG A 1141 -28.04 24.93 49.13
N LEU A 1142 -29.30 24.50 49.26
CA LEU A 1142 -30.20 24.17 48.16
C LEU A 1142 -31.47 25.02 48.30
N GLU A 1143 -31.61 26.08 47.49
CA GLU A 1143 -32.83 26.90 47.46
C GLU A 1143 -33.74 26.46 46.31
N VAL A 1144 -35.00 26.12 46.60
CA VAL A 1144 -36.00 25.74 45.59
C VAL A 1144 -37.26 26.59 45.76
N SER A 1145 -37.35 27.69 45.00
CA SER A 1145 -38.38 28.72 45.18
C SER A 1145 -39.21 28.99 43.91
N GLY A 1146 -40.55 28.96 44.03
CA GLY A 1146 -41.46 29.18 42.90
C GLY A 1146 -41.63 28.01 41.93
N VAL A 1147 -41.22 26.78 42.31
CA VAL A 1147 -41.22 25.59 41.44
C VAL A 1147 -42.56 24.83 41.57
N LYS A 1148 -43.66 25.50 41.23
CA LYS A 1148 -45.03 25.16 41.68
C LYS A 1148 -45.64 23.87 41.15
N LYS A 1149 -44.96 23.11 40.28
CA LYS A 1149 -45.43 21.83 39.74
C LYS A 1149 -44.57 20.63 40.12
N LEU A 1150 -43.37 20.87 40.65
CA LEU A 1150 -42.54 19.84 41.23
C LEU A 1150 -43.09 19.53 42.62
N ASN A 1151 -43.37 18.26 42.85
CA ASN A 1151 -43.79 17.70 44.13
C ASN A 1151 -43.00 16.41 44.38
N ALA A 1152 -43.12 15.80 45.55
CA ALA A 1152 -42.36 14.59 45.90
C ALA A 1152 -42.46 13.45 44.83
N LYS A 1153 -43.59 13.32 44.12
CA LYS A 1153 -43.77 12.30 43.05
C LYS A 1153 -43.26 12.72 41.67
N GLY A 1154 -42.72 13.93 41.55
CA GLY A 1154 -41.96 14.40 40.39
C GLY A 1154 -40.45 14.28 40.59
N ILE A 1155 -40.00 13.92 41.79
CA ILE A 1155 -38.59 13.66 42.09
C ILE A 1155 -38.35 12.16 41.84
N PHE A 1156 -37.33 11.85 41.05
CA PHE A 1156 -36.93 10.50 40.64
C PHE A 1156 -35.40 10.41 40.69
N LEU A 1157 -34.86 10.49 41.91
CA LEU A 1157 -33.43 10.48 42.21
C LEU A 1157 -33.09 9.14 42.89
N GLY A 1158 -31.97 8.49 42.57
CA GLY A 1158 -31.70 7.15 43.10
C GLY A 1158 -31.42 7.08 44.62
N ALA A 1159 -31.18 5.88 45.15
CA ALA A 1159 -31.30 5.61 46.58
C ALA A 1159 -30.22 6.28 47.48
N ASN A 1160 -29.15 6.81 46.89
CA ASN A 1160 -28.11 7.59 47.58
C ASN A 1160 -28.07 9.05 47.12
N ALA A 1161 -29.07 9.52 46.37
CA ALA A 1161 -29.02 10.77 45.61
C ALA A 1161 -29.39 12.04 46.41
N PHE A 1162 -29.13 12.00 47.72
CA PHE A 1162 -28.92 13.18 48.56
C PHE A 1162 -27.86 12.86 49.62
N GLY A 1163 -26.93 13.79 49.82
CA GLY A 1163 -25.89 13.69 50.85
C GLY A 1163 -26.15 14.63 52.02
N ILE A 1164 -25.07 15.17 52.60
CA ILE A 1164 -25.16 16.28 53.54
C ILE A 1164 -25.69 17.51 52.80
N ILE A 1165 -26.77 18.12 53.32
CA ILE A 1165 -27.26 19.43 52.86
C ILE A 1165 -27.48 20.31 54.10
N GLU A 1166 -26.67 21.34 54.31
CA GLU A 1166 -26.77 22.17 55.53
C GLU A 1166 -28.06 23.00 55.59
N LYS A 1167 -28.53 23.48 54.43
CA LYS A 1167 -29.69 24.36 54.32
C LYS A 1167 -30.52 24.00 53.10
N LEU A 1168 -31.74 23.50 53.34
CA LEU A 1168 -32.76 23.31 52.30
C LEU A 1168 -33.83 24.40 52.46
N GLU A 1169 -33.90 25.32 51.49
CA GLU A 1169 -34.69 26.55 51.56
C GLU A 1169 -35.72 26.66 50.43
N GLY A 1170 -36.73 27.52 50.61
CA GLY A 1170 -37.73 27.85 49.57
C GLY A 1170 -39.09 27.15 49.72
N GLU A 1171 -39.98 27.39 48.76
CA GLU A 1171 -41.38 26.92 48.79
C GLU A 1171 -41.50 25.39 48.66
N ASN A 1172 -40.55 24.74 47.97
CA ASN A 1172 -40.60 23.31 47.66
C ASN A 1172 -39.77 22.44 48.62
N ALA A 1173 -39.12 23.02 49.63
CA ALA A 1173 -38.29 22.31 50.61
C ALA A 1173 -39.05 21.14 51.28
N THR A 1174 -40.36 21.26 51.51
CA THR A 1174 -41.18 20.19 52.08
C THR A 1174 -41.32 18.97 51.17
N ASP A 1175 -41.36 19.15 49.85
CA ASP A 1175 -41.49 18.04 48.90
C ASP A 1175 -40.20 17.24 48.79
N PHE A 1176 -39.04 17.92 48.83
CA PHE A 1176 -37.73 17.28 48.92
C PHE A 1176 -37.58 16.49 50.25
N LEU A 1177 -37.97 17.08 51.39
CA LEU A 1177 -37.97 16.39 52.68
C LEU A 1177 -38.92 15.18 52.73
N THR A 1178 -40.08 15.25 52.07
CA THR A 1178 -40.98 14.10 51.92
C THR A 1178 -40.32 13.01 51.09
N TYR A 1179 -39.71 13.36 49.95
CA TYR A 1179 -39.03 12.40 49.08
C TYR A 1179 -37.91 11.63 49.80
N ILE A 1180 -37.00 12.37 50.46
CA ILE A 1180 -35.87 11.82 51.23
C ILE A 1180 -36.35 10.80 52.27
N ARG A 1181 -37.40 11.15 53.03
CA ARG A 1181 -37.98 10.27 54.07
C ARG A 1181 -38.66 9.04 53.50
N GLU A 1182 -39.38 9.17 52.38
CA GLU A 1182 -40.11 8.06 51.76
C GLU A 1182 -39.18 7.05 51.06
N HIS A 1183 -38.00 7.47 50.59
CA HIS A 1183 -37.14 6.64 49.72
C HIS A 1183 -35.76 6.28 50.30
N MET A 1184 -35.19 7.08 51.22
CA MET A 1184 -33.82 6.83 51.72
C MET A 1184 -33.72 6.37 53.19
N ASN A 1185 -34.83 6.29 53.94
CA ASN A 1185 -34.86 5.86 55.36
C ASN A 1185 -33.92 6.63 56.32
N ARG A 1186 -33.53 7.88 56.00
CA ARG A 1186 -32.75 8.76 56.88
C ARG A 1186 -33.68 9.75 57.61
N GLU A 1187 -33.49 9.92 58.92
CA GLU A 1187 -34.20 10.94 59.73
C GLU A 1187 -33.37 12.22 59.95
N ASP A 1188 -32.04 12.11 59.83
CA ASP A 1188 -31.04 13.19 59.94
C ASP A 1188 -30.84 13.94 58.59
#